data_AF-A0AAE4RW59-F1
#
_entry.id   AF-A0AAE4RW59-F1
#
_cell.length_a   1.000
_cell.length_b   1.000
_cell.length_c   1.000
_cell.angle_alpha   90.00
_cell.angle_beta   90.00
_cell.angle_gamma   90.00
#
_symmetry.space_group_name_H-M   'P 1'
#
loop_
_entity.id
_entity.type
_entity.pdbx_description
1 polymer ?
#
loop_
_entity_poly.entity_id
_entity_poly.type
_entity_poly.pdbx_seq_one_letter_code
_entity_poly.pdbx_strand_id
1 'polypeptide(L)'
;MKQTIFILLALALCWGCITDREPTARSKVAVELTVRSAPMTTTTRATDETTIRDLNFYLMDKAGRVVVFRYLTTTTLRFECPPGVYLMRIAANVGRSLGESADLSRYMVTYQQDYDTLPMFYEQETTISCSSGSVVQLPPINVKRFVSKISYNLTAKPADMELKSVQLLTVPSTAALFAGNGPASGNPDDYTHGPEMLLTGRQAAGSYYMLPNLQGVRTSITDQKQKNADNAPPCASWLLIRATRGSKVLAYSVYLGENNTSDFNVRANCHYRLNITLLNDNTADTRIAAYTAAVYDDFDDGNIGGYCVYDPDYSLHVDMVNENSSLAISGRLEVTQGDSDYFEFDRTDCNNSFDFEIYNPKGGNYFYLDYGPSVFTKDNSTLAYRVTLTDEYGFAQSYDFKHTMANIVYAHTSAGGSVTADRCLYTQTANEGGGKRTAALCHEDGCRLTAAATGSYAFVGWYADAAYSRLLSSSESYNYVPRDSHADIYARFRVMETPLDSKGTANCYIAPALDTRYSFDATVQGNGKNTTNIWPQQLHGVSARVLWESGTLSETVVKDAAYSNGRISFSTGAVRGNAVIGLFDAAGNCIWSWHIWSVDYDPATMAQTYSSGAVFMDRNIGALTTDCTQPSSRGLYYQWGRKDPFPHPATCQDINKRADAVYAEGFEYAVSYPRNAGTESPYDNMTVEWSIAHPTTFMSDAMYEDWEEWTSVADWLYNHHPNLWGNVTTSNNNISKVSLKSIYDPCPVGWKVPSPEDFAGIERVSQSSPYYVTIHYNGNRTTNIPTGGTFVETRFMNNGQLGRLYTNAPYNMHWGTWACRYGDISCTSIFFSTGSVPSFIGTTDYYRYAANPIRCIRE
;
A
#
# COMPACT_ATOMS: atom_id res chain seq x y z
N MET A 1 6.62 10.89 99.82
CA MET A 1 6.01 12.21 100.06
C MET A 1 4.74 12.25 99.23
N LYS A 2 3.56 12.26 99.89
CA LYS A 2 2.19 12.42 99.36
C LYS A 2 1.68 11.29 98.42
N GLN A 3 0.59 10.56 98.64
CA GLN A 3 -0.53 10.51 99.61
C GLN A 3 -1.03 9.04 99.60
N THR A 4 -1.01 8.27 100.70
CA THR A 4 -2.18 7.99 101.58
C THR A 4 -3.48 7.71 100.82
N ILE A 5 -3.95 6.45 100.71
CA ILE A 5 -4.66 5.61 101.71
C ILE A 5 -6.18 5.78 101.61
N PHE A 6 -6.88 4.62 101.52
CA PHE A 6 -8.27 4.25 101.87
C PHE A 6 -8.76 3.28 100.76
N ILE A 7 -9.09 2.00 100.94
CA ILE A 7 -9.70 1.17 102.01
C ILE A 7 -9.35 -0.30 101.65
N LEU A 8 -8.71 -1.10 102.51
CA LEU A 8 -9.35 -2.06 103.44
C LEU A 8 -10.14 -3.16 102.68
N LEU A 9 -9.75 -4.44 102.66
CA LEU A 9 -9.81 -5.33 103.81
C LEU A 9 -9.07 -6.67 103.56
N ALA A 10 -8.56 -7.22 104.67
CA ALA A 10 -8.31 -8.63 104.95
C ALA A 10 -6.91 -9.23 104.70
N LEU A 11 -6.13 -9.15 105.79
CA LEU A 11 -5.43 -10.27 106.41
C LEU A 11 -4.11 -10.77 105.78
N ALA A 12 -3.08 -9.96 105.97
CA ALA A 12 -1.76 -10.43 106.38
C ALA A 12 -1.63 -10.24 107.90
N LEU A 13 -1.38 -11.32 108.64
CA LEU A 13 -0.63 -11.38 109.90
C LEU A 13 -0.63 -12.83 110.38
N CYS A 14 0.50 -13.51 110.19
CA CYS A 14 1.11 -14.47 111.13
C CYS A 14 2.36 -15.07 110.46
N TRP A 15 3.46 -14.32 110.52
CA TRP A 15 4.80 -14.90 110.51
C TRP A 15 5.09 -15.40 111.92
N GLY A 16 5.22 -16.72 112.05
CA GLY A 16 5.60 -17.41 113.28
C GLY A 16 6.01 -18.83 112.93
N CYS A 17 7.31 -19.10 113.01
CA CYS A 17 8.02 -20.37 112.86
C CYS A 17 7.17 -21.64 112.75
N ILE A 18 7.08 -22.18 111.54
CA ILE A 18 7.02 -23.62 111.31
C ILE A 18 8.19 -23.95 110.40
N THR A 19 9.20 -24.58 110.98
CA THR A 19 10.19 -25.37 110.25
C THR A 19 9.44 -26.51 109.56
N ASP A 20 8.96 -26.28 108.34
CA ASP A 20 8.55 -27.36 107.46
C ASP A 20 9.82 -28.05 106.97
N ARG A 21 10.13 -29.13 107.68
CA ARG A 21 11.00 -30.22 107.24
C ARG A 21 10.79 -30.46 105.74
N GLU A 22 11.92 -30.64 105.04
CA GLU A 22 11.94 -31.28 103.73
C GLU A 22 10.93 -32.44 103.67
N PRO A 23 10.10 -32.55 102.63
CA PRO A 23 9.32 -33.76 102.45
C PRO A 23 10.31 -34.89 102.23
N THR A 24 10.32 -35.81 103.20
CA THR A 24 10.96 -37.12 103.17
C THR A 24 11.02 -37.66 101.74
N ALA A 25 12.21 -38.06 101.30
CA ALA A 25 12.43 -38.73 100.03
C ALA A 25 11.39 -39.85 99.85
N ARG A 26 10.34 -39.60 99.05
CA ARG A 26 9.39 -40.64 98.65
C ARG A 26 10.21 -41.70 97.91
N SER A 27 10.14 -42.94 98.35
CA SER A 27 10.78 -44.07 97.67
C SER A 27 10.33 -44.07 96.21
N LYS A 28 11.29 -43.92 95.29
CA LYS A 28 11.02 -44.00 93.85
C LYS A 28 10.59 -45.42 93.49
N VAL A 29 9.71 -45.53 92.49
CA VAL A 29 9.35 -46.81 91.86
C VAL A 29 9.96 -46.87 90.47
N ALA A 30 10.46 -48.04 90.08
CA ALA A 30 10.91 -48.29 88.71
C ALA A 30 9.68 -48.54 87.82
N VAL A 31 9.63 -47.88 86.67
CA VAL A 31 8.52 -47.91 85.71
C VAL A 31 9.04 -48.34 84.35
N GLU A 32 8.31 -49.22 83.67
CA GLU A 32 8.58 -49.65 82.29
C GLU A 32 7.32 -49.51 81.42
N LEU A 33 7.49 -49.05 80.18
CA LEU A 33 6.44 -48.97 79.17
C LEU A 33 7.00 -49.08 77.75
N THR A 34 6.16 -49.44 76.79
CA THR A 34 6.55 -49.50 75.37
C THR A 34 5.76 -48.50 74.54
N VAL A 35 6.42 -47.76 73.66
CA VAL A 35 5.81 -46.84 72.69
C VAL A 35 5.64 -47.53 71.36
N ARG A 36 4.47 -47.36 70.75
CA ARG A 36 4.12 -47.89 69.43
C ARG A 36 3.48 -46.78 68.62
N SER A 37 3.56 -46.86 67.29
CA SER A 37 2.79 -45.97 66.42
C SER A 37 1.30 -46.32 66.52
N ALA A 38 0.43 -45.32 66.64
CA ALA A 38 -1.01 -45.55 66.56
C ALA A 38 -1.36 -46.19 65.19
N PRO A 39 -2.27 -47.19 65.18
CA PRO A 39 -2.69 -47.83 63.95
C PRO A 39 -3.28 -46.79 63.00
N MET A 40 -2.82 -46.81 61.75
CA MET A 40 -3.44 -46.04 60.68
C MET A 40 -4.54 -46.88 60.04
N THR A 41 -5.65 -46.26 59.66
CA THR A 41 -6.83 -46.95 59.15
C THR A 41 -6.55 -47.75 57.86
N THR A 42 -5.50 -47.44 57.07
CA THR A 42 -4.94 -48.32 56.02
C THR A 42 -3.64 -47.71 55.45
N THR A 43 -2.57 -48.50 55.30
CA THR A 43 -1.21 -48.04 54.89
C THR A 43 -0.96 -48.19 53.38
N THR A 44 -0.30 -47.23 52.72
CA THR A 44 0.26 -47.38 51.36
C THR A 44 1.71 -46.87 51.30
N ARG A 45 2.56 -47.60 50.56
CA ARG A 45 4.03 -47.78 50.72
C ARG A 45 4.97 -46.63 50.27
N ALA A 46 4.66 -45.35 50.49
CA ALA A 46 5.56 -44.25 50.05
C ALA A 46 6.54 -43.78 51.14
N THR A 47 6.07 -43.59 52.38
CA THR A 47 6.89 -43.15 53.52
C THR A 47 6.79 -44.20 54.62
N ASP A 48 7.84 -44.35 55.43
CA ASP A 48 7.75 -45.17 56.63
C ASP A 48 6.86 -44.50 57.67
N GLU A 49 5.57 -44.82 57.58
CA GLU A 49 4.55 -44.24 58.41
C GLU A 49 4.59 -44.83 59.84
N THR A 50 5.24 -45.96 60.09
CA THR A 50 5.12 -46.72 61.36
C THR A 50 6.37 -46.71 62.22
N THR A 51 7.54 -46.49 61.65
CA THR A 51 8.80 -46.57 62.41
C THR A 51 8.97 -45.41 63.38
N ILE A 52 9.52 -45.73 64.55
CA ILE A 52 9.93 -44.79 65.58
C ILE A 52 11.45 -44.92 65.73
N ARG A 53 12.20 -43.88 65.36
CA ARG A 53 13.67 -43.80 65.41
C ARG A 53 14.18 -43.17 66.70
N ASP A 54 13.48 -42.15 67.20
CA ASP A 54 13.83 -41.45 68.43
C ASP A 54 12.59 -41.00 69.22
N LEU A 55 12.77 -40.82 70.53
CA LEU A 55 11.76 -40.41 71.49
C LEU A 55 12.33 -39.35 72.43
N ASN A 56 11.63 -38.23 72.56
CA ASN A 56 11.79 -37.27 73.66
C ASN A 56 10.61 -37.46 74.63
N PHE A 57 10.89 -38.07 75.77
CA PHE A 57 9.91 -38.39 76.81
C PHE A 57 9.99 -37.41 77.97
N TYR A 58 8.83 -36.91 78.39
CA TYR A 58 8.66 -36.01 79.52
C TYR A 58 7.55 -36.51 80.43
N LEU A 59 7.85 -36.58 81.72
CA LEU A 59 6.87 -36.79 82.78
C LEU A 59 6.83 -35.53 83.64
N MET A 60 5.69 -34.84 83.68
CA MET A 60 5.54 -33.57 84.37
C MET A 60 4.59 -33.68 85.57
N ASP A 61 4.95 -33.05 86.69
CA ASP A 61 4.08 -32.98 87.86
C ASP A 61 2.90 -32.01 87.67
N LYS A 62 1.99 -31.95 88.65
CA LYS A 62 0.83 -31.03 88.61
C LYS A 62 1.20 -29.54 88.56
N ALA A 63 2.43 -29.18 88.91
CA ALA A 63 2.93 -27.81 88.81
C ALA A 63 3.55 -27.52 87.43
N GLY A 64 3.50 -28.48 86.51
CA GLY A 64 4.08 -28.37 85.17
C GLY A 64 5.60 -28.55 85.12
N ARG A 65 6.23 -29.00 86.22
CA ARG A 65 7.67 -29.20 86.29
C ARG A 65 8.02 -30.58 85.74
N VAL A 66 9.05 -30.65 84.90
CA VAL A 66 9.59 -31.92 84.39
C VAL A 66 10.23 -32.69 85.55
N VAL A 67 9.72 -33.89 85.82
CA VAL A 67 10.21 -34.81 86.86
C VAL A 67 11.12 -35.87 86.25
N VAL A 68 10.85 -36.26 85.00
CA VAL A 68 11.67 -37.18 84.23
C VAL A 68 11.76 -36.68 82.80
N PHE A 69 12.97 -36.50 82.31
CA PHE A 69 13.28 -36.35 80.89
C PHE A 69 14.14 -37.51 80.39
N ARG A 70 13.82 -38.07 79.24
CA ARG A 70 14.66 -39.05 78.54
C ARG A 70 14.64 -38.81 77.04
N TYR A 71 15.81 -38.85 76.43
CA TYR A 71 15.98 -39.01 74.99
C TYR A 71 16.42 -40.45 74.71
N LEU A 72 15.69 -41.16 73.85
CA LEU A 72 15.89 -42.58 73.59
C LEU A 72 15.81 -42.86 72.09
N THR A 73 16.58 -43.86 71.64
CA THR A 73 16.46 -44.45 70.28
C THR A 73 15.78 -45.82 70.30
N THR A 74 15.26 -46.22 71.45
CA THR A 74 14.52 -47.47 71.66
C THR A 74 13.07 -47.15 72.03
N THR A 75 12.14 -48.01 71.62
CA THR A 75 10.70 -47.84 71.90
C THR A 75 10.29 -48.29 73.31
N THR A 76 11.16 -48.98 74.05
CA THR A 76 10.95 -49.31 75.46
C THR A 76 11.57 -48.23 76.36
N LEU A 77 10.75 -47.68 77.25
CA LEU A 77 11.13 -46.66 78.24
C LEU A 77 11.26 -47.30 79.61
N ARG A 78 12.35 -46.97 80.33
CA ARG A 78 12.58 -47.35 81.73
C ARG A 78 13.00 -46.11 82.52
N PHE A 79 12.35 -45.83 83.64
CA PHE A 79 12.69 -44.70 84.49
C PHE A 79 12.25 -44.92 85.94
N GLU A 80 12.70 -44.05 86.84
CA GLU A 80 12.30 -44.04 88.25
C GLU A 80 11.66 -42.70 88.62
N CYS A 81 10.50 -42.74 89.27
CA CYS A 81 9.85 -41.53 89.79
C CYS A 81 9.04 -41.84 91.06
N PRO A 82 8.67 -40.83 91.86
CA PRO A 82 7.71 -41.01 92.94
C PRO A 82 6.33 -41.44 92.39
N PRO A 83 5.54 -42.25 93.12
CA PRO A 83 4.13 -42.49 92.79
C PRO A 83 3.32 -41.19 92.77
N GLY A 84 2.42 -41.05 91.79
CA GLY A 84 1.65 -39.83 91.58
C GLY A 84 0.90 -39.78 90.24
N VAL A 85 0.18 -38.68 90.03
CA VAL A 85 -0.47 -38.35 88.75
C VAL A 85 0.40 -37.34 88.01
N TYR A 86 0.72 -37.63 86.75
CA TYR A 86 1.63 -36.85 85.93
C TYR A 86 1.04 -36.60 84.54
N LEU A 87 1.38 -35.48 83.92
CA LEU A 87 1.17 -35.29 82.49
C LEU A 87 2.35 -35.92 81.73
N MET A 88 2.06 -36.89 80.87
CA MET A 88 3.06 -37.54 80.04
C MET A 88 3.03 -36.95 78.65
N ARG A 89 4.19 -36.47 78.17
CA ARG A 89 4.39 -36.01 76.79
C ARG A 89 5.49 -36.79 76.11
N ILE A 90 5.24 -37.19 74.87
CA ILE A 90 6.22 -37.84 74.00
C ILE A 90 6.24 -37.11 72.68
N ALA A 91 7.42 -36.68 72.24
CA ALA A 91 7.68 -36.25 70.87
C ALA A 91 8.60 -37.28 70.22
N ALA A 92 8.11 -37.97 69.19
CA ALA A 92 8.83 -39.03 68.49
C ALA A 92 9.25 -38.57 67.09
N ASN A 93 10.35 -39.13 66.57
CA ASN A 93 10.90 -38.84 65.24
C ASN A 93 11.15 -37.34 65.00
N VAL A 94 11.64 -36.64 66.03
CA VAL A 94 12.03 -35.24 65.90
C VAL A 94 13.54 -35.10 65.60
N GLY A 95 14.26 -36.22 65.54
CA GLY A 95 15.63 -36.33 65.01
C GLY A 95 16.74 -35.83 65.95
N ARG A 96 16.37 -35.27 67.11
CA ARG A 96 17.31 -34.75 68.11
C ARG A 96 16.73 -34.74 69.51
N SER A 97 17.60 -34.64 70.50
CA SER A 97 17.19 -34.34 71.87
C SER A 97 16.70 -32.89 71.97
N LEU A 98 15.55 -32.68 72.58
CA LEU A 98 14.96 -31.36 72.83
C LEU A 98 15.45 -30.74 74.16
N GLY A 99 15.95 -31.57 75.08
CA GLY A 99 16.47 -31.14 76.39
C GLY A 99 15.41 -31.04 77.49
N GLU A 100 15.84 -31.21 78.74
CA GLU A 100 14.94 -31.25 79.91
C GLU A 100 14.19 -29.93 80.15
N SER A 101 14.81 -28.79 79.84
CA SER A 101 14.25 -27.45 80.00
C SER A 101 13.52 -26.94 78.76
N ALA A 102 13.17 -27.81 77.81
CA ALA A 102 12.47 -27.42 76.59
C ALA A 102 11.06 -26.89 76.89
N ASP A 103 10.71 -25.75 76.31
CA ASP A 103 9.32 -25.29 76.30
C ASP A 103 8.54 -26.04 75.22
N LEU A 104 7.97 -27.19 75.62
CA LEU A 104 7.18 -28.04 74.74
C LEU A 104 5.90 -27.38 74.22
N SER A 105 5.41 -26.33 74.89
CA SER A 105 4.23 -25.59 74.42
C SER A 105 4.53 -24.74 73.18
N ARG A 106 5.81 -24.39 72.98
CA ARG A 106 6.32 -23.60 71.84
C ARG A 106 7.06 -24.43 70.81
N TYR A 107 7.13 -25.76 70.99
CA TYR A 107 7.83 -26.61 70.04
C TYR A 107 7.05 -26.72 68.73
N MET A 108 7.59 -26.08 67.69
CA MET A 108 7.03 -26.08 66.35
C MET A 108 7.65 -27.19 65.50
N VAL A 109 6.80 -27.96 64.82
CA VAL A 109 7.21 -28.82 63.71
C VAL A 109 7.12 -28.01 62.44
N THR A 110 8.20 -28.00 61.66
CA THR A 110 8.25 -27.38 60.33
C THR A 110 7.76 -28.35 59.28
N TYR A 111 6.96 -27.86 58.34
CA TYR A 111 6.51 -28.63 57.19
C TYR A 111 7.69 -29.04 56.32
N GLN A 112 7.66 -30.29 55.85
CA GLN A 112 8.58 -30.83 54.87
C GLN A 112 7.77 -31.41 53.71
N GLN A 113 8.25 -31.26 52.48
CA GLN A 113 7.62 -31.86 51.31
C GLN A 113 7.74 -33.39 51.35
N ASP A 114 8.95 -33.87 51.68
CA ASP A 114 9.26 -35.29 51.84
C ASP A 114 9.67 -35.58 53.29
N TYR A 115 9.17 -36.68 53.84
CA TYR A 115 9.51 -37.14 55.18
C TYR A 115 10.21 -38.50 55.12
N ASP A 116 11.39 -38.61 55.73
CA ASP A 116 12.04 -39.90 55.98
C ASP A 116 11.30 -40.70 57.07
N THR A 117 10.82 -39.99 58.09
CA THR A 117 9.99 -40.50 59.19
C THR A 117 9.05 -39.41 59.66
N LEU A 118 7.84 -39.79 60.04
CA LEU A 118 6.82 -38.83 60.43
C LEU A 118 7.00 -38.43 61.91
N PRO A 119 7.03 -37.12 62.24
CA PRO A 119 6.93 -36.65 63.62
C PRO A 119 5.65 -37.20 64.26
N MET A 120 5.75 -37.70 65.49
CA MET A 120 4.59 -38.20 66.24
C MET A 120 4.56 -37.63 67.64
N PHE A 121 3.37 -37.62 68.23
CA PHE A 121 3.17 -37.09 69.57
C PHE A 121 2.24 -37.95 70.40
N TYR A 122 2.40 -37.87 71.71
CA TYR A 122 1.44 -38.38 72.68
C TYR A 122 1.38 -37.41 73.86
N GLU A 123 0.16 -37.13 74.32
CA GLU A 123 -0.08 -36.30 75.48
C GLU A 123 -1.29 -36.86 76.24
N GLN A 124 -1.08 -37.27 77.50
CA GLN A 124 -2.15 -37.70 78.38
C GLN A 124 -1.71 -37.68 79.84
N GLU A 125 -2.66 -37.43 80.75
CA GLU A 125 -2.43 -37.68 82.18
C GLU A 125 -2.30 -39.19 82.44
N THR A 126 -1.30 -39.56 83.24
CA THR A 126 -0.98 -40.95 83.61
C THR A 126 -0.77 -41.05 85.11
N THR A 127 -1.34 -42.07 85.72
CA THR A 127 -1.18 -42.38 87.15
C THR A 127 -0.12 -43.47 87.33
N ILE A 128 0.88 -43.21 88.18
CA ILE A 128 1.93 -44.15 88.57
C ILE A 128 1.67 -44.57 90.01
N SER A 129 1.34 -45.84 90.20
CA SER A 129 1.01 -46.44 91.50
C SER A 129 2.25 -46.80 92.31
N CYS A 130 2.10 -46.92 93.63
CA CYS A 130 3.15 -47.46 94.50
C CYS A 130 3.42 -48.94 94.18
N SER A 131 4.70 -49.38 94.20
CA SER A 131 5.08 -50.79 94.14
C SER A 131 6.06 -51.17 95.25
N SER A 132 5.89 -52.36 95.82
CA SER A 132 6.80 -52.94 96.80
C SER A 132 7.85 -53.80 96.09
N GLY A 133 8.89 -53.18 95.53
CA GLY A 133 10.08 -53.86 95.00
C GLY A 133 9.99 -54.46 93.58
N SER A 134 8.87 -54.33 92.86
CA SER A 134 8.73 -54.75 91.45
C SER A 134 8.58 -53.56 90.49
N VAL A 135 8.98 -53.74 89.23
CA VAL A 135 8.83 -52.73 88.17
C VAL A 135 7.34 -52.52 87.84
N VAL A 136 6.86 -51.28 87.89
CA VAL A 136 5.50 -50.88 87.48
C VAL A 136 5.43 -50.92 85.95
N GLN A 137 4.64 -51.84 85.42
CA GLN A 137 4.42 -51.97 83.98
C GLN A 137 3.19 -51.15 83.55
N LEU A 138 3.41 -50.13 82.72
CA LEU A 138 2.32 -49.34 82.13
C LEU A 138 1.88 -49.94 80.78
N PRO A 139 0.61 -49.77 80.37
CA PRO A 139 0.15 -50.21 79.06
C PRO A 139 0.94 -49.55 77.92
N PRO A 140 1.07 -50.20 76.75
CA PRO A 140 1.74 -49.59 75.61
C PRO A 140 1.09 -48.27 75.19
N ILE A 141 1.93 -47.28 74.88
CA ILE A 141 1.51 -45.94 74.46
C ILE A 141 1.49 -45.85 72.95
N ASN A 142 0.38 -45.35 72.40
CA ASN A 142 0.22 -45.14 70.97
C ASN A 142 0.47 -43.67 70.61
N VAL A 143 1.64 -43.37 70.06
CA VAL A 143 1.93 -42.02 69.53
C VAL A 143 1.18 -41.80 68.21
N LYS A 144 0.56 -40.64 68.05
CA LYS A 144 -0.18 -40.23 66.85
C LYS A 144 0.73 -39.46 65.93
N ARG A 145 0.67 -39.71 64.61
CA ARG A 145 1.38 -38.90 63.62
C ARG A 145 0.91 -37.46 63.73
N PHE A 146 1.83 -36.52 63.71
CA PHE A 146 1.46 -35.11 63.76
C PHE A 146 0.95 -34.61 62.42
N VAL A 147 1.46 -35.17 61.32
CA VAL A 147 0.99 -34.86 59.96
C VAL A 147 -0.32 -35.57 59.61
N SER A 148 -0.99 -35.05 58.58
CA SER A 148 -2.12 -35.66 57.88
C SER A 148 -1.67 -36.16 56.51
N LYS A 149 -2.27 -37.25 56.02
CA LYS A 149 -2.07 -37.74 54.65
C LYS A 149 -3.28 -37.37 53.80
N ILE A 150 -3.04 -36.73 52.65
CA ILE A 150 -4.07 -36.33 51.68
C ILE A 150 -3.83 -37.13 50.41
N SER A 151 -4.65 -38.15 50.14
CA SER A 151 -4.59 -38.92 48.89
C SER A 151 -5.70 -38.49 47.96
N TYR A 152 -5.39 -38.36 46.67
CA TYR A 152 -6.35 -38.01 45.64
C TYR A 152 -6.34 -39.05 44.51
N ASN A 153 -7.52 -39.30 43.93
CA ASN A 153 -7.73 -39.97 42.66
C ASN A 153 -8.54 -39.00 41.78
N LEU A 154 -7.94 -38.53 40.69
CA LEU A 154 -8.55 -37.61 39.73
C LEU A 154 -9.06 -38.38 38.51
N THR A 155 -10.23 -38.01 38.01
CA THR A 155 -10.75 -38.49 36.72
C THR A 155 -11.40 -37.34 35.96
N ALA A 156 -10.90 -37.05 34.76
CA ALA A 156 -11.54 -36.16 33.81
C ALA A 156 -12.55 -36.95 32.96
N LYS A 157 -13.84 -36.63 33.10
CA LYS A 157 -14.93 -37.32 32.38
C LYS A 157 -15.01 -36.91 30.90
N PRO A 158 -14.90 -35.62 30.52
CA PRO A 158 -14.88 -35.23 29.12
C PRO A 158 -13.71 -35.89 28.38
N ALA A 159 -13.96 -36.39 27.17
CA ALA A 159 -12.98 -37.15 26.39
C ALA A 159 -11.85 -36.27 25.83
N ASP A 160 -12.13 -34.97 25.68
CA ASP A 160 -11.28 -33.92 25.12
C ASP A 160 -10.57 -33.07 26.18
N MET A 161 -10.69 -33.45 27.46
CA MET A 161 -10.02 -32.79 28.58
C MET A 161 -8.72 -33.50 28.92
N GLU A 162 -7.68 -32.74 29.23
CA GLU A 162 -6.34 -33.21 29.59
C GLU A 162 -5.94 -32.60 30.94
N LEU A 163 -5.60 -33.43 31.93
CA LEU A 163 -5.07 -32.96 33.21
C LEU A 163 -3.63 -32.45 33.00
N LYS A 164 -3.29 -31.33 33.64
CA LYS A 164 -1.98 -30.67 33.53
C LYS A 164 -1.20 -30.68 34.82
N SER A 165 -1.85 -30.39 35.94
CA SER A 165 -1.21 -30.46 37.24
C SER A 165 -2.20 -30.55 38.39
N VAL A 166 -1.69 -30.92 39.56
CA VAL A 166 -2.39 -30.80 40.83
C VAL A 166 -1.43 -30.29 41.89
N GLN A 167 -1.88 -29.34 42.70
CA GLN A 167 -1.07 -28.75 43.77
C GLN A 167 -1.90 -28.59 45.04
N LEU A 168 -1.29 -28.91 46.19
CA LEU A 168 -1.87 -28.62 47.50
C LEU A 168 -1.50 -27.21 47.92
N LEU A 169 -2.50 -26.35 48.09
CA LEU A 169 -2.31 -24.95 48.46
C LEU A 169 -2.66 -24.72 49.93
N THR A 170 -2.02 -23.70 50.50
CA THR A 170 -2.28 -23.23 51.87
C THR A 170 -1.97 -24.30 52.91
N VAL A 171 -0.72 -24.77 52.90
CA VAL A 171 -0.15 -25.75 53.84
C VAL A 171 0.52 -24.99 54.98
N PRO A 172 0.21 -25.24 56.26
CA PRO A 172 0.89 -24.57 57.37
C PRO A 172 2.39 -24.82 57.30
N SER A 173 3.20 -23.75 57.30
CA SER A 173 4.66 -23.85 57.28
C SER A 173 5.22 -24.40 58.59
N THR A 174 4.52 -24.11 59.70
CA THR A 174 4.81 -24.69 61.02
C THR A 174 3.54 -24.97 61.80
N ALA A 175 3.60 -25.91 62.74
CA ALA A 175 2.51 -26.17 63.68
C ALA A 175 3.06 -26.66 65.03
N ALA A 176 2.44 -26.21 66.12
CA ALA A 176 2.86 -26.57 67.47
C ALA A 176 2.44 -28.00 67.83
N LEU A 177 3.42 -28.83 68.20
CA LEU A 177 3.24 -30.28 68.39
C LEU A 177 2.20 -30.64 69.46
N PHE A 178 2.06 -29.81 70.49
CA PHE A 178 1.19 -30.01 71.66
C PHE A 178 0.14 -28.91 71.84
N ALA A 179 -0.29 -28.24 70.77
CA ALA A 179 -1.31 -27.18 70.84
C ALA A 179 -2.76 -27.68 71.01
N GLY A 180 -3.00 -28.99 70.95
CA GLY A 180 -4.34 -29.56 71.04
C GLY A 180 -5.21 -29.23 69.83
N ASN A 181 -6.50 -29.00 70.06
CA ASN A 181 -7.50 -28.71 69.01
C ASN A 181 -7.75 -27.20 68.82
N GLY A 182 -6.76 -26.35 69.08
CA GLY A 182 -6.87 -24.90 68.88
C GLY A 182 -6.99 -24.52 67.39
N PRO A 183 -7.57 -23.35 67.06
CA PRO A 183 -7.65 -22.88 65.68
C PRO A 183 -6.24 -22.67 65.10
N ALA A 184 -6.08 -22.94 63.80
CA ALA A 184 -4.84 -22.62 63.08
C ALA A 184 -4.73 -21.10 62.81
N SER A 185 -3.55 -20.65 62.40
CA SER A 185 -3.31 -19.23 62.10
C SER A 185 -4.23 -18.73 60.97
N GLY A 186 -4.72 -17.51 61.10
CA GLY A 186 -5.44 -16.81 60.02
C GLY A 186 -4.53 -15.97 59.12
N ASN A 187 -3.23 -15.90 59.40
CA ASN A 187 -2.26 -15.10 58.64
C ASN A 187 -1.71 -15.90 57.44
N PRO A 188 -1.89 -15.43 56.18
CA PRO A 188 -1.38 -16.12 55.00
C PRO A 188 0.14 -16.34 55.00
N ASP A 189 0.93 -15.48 55.64
CA ASP A 189 2.39 -15.60 55.71
C ASP A 189 2.87 -16.85 56.49
N ASP A 190 2.00 -17.44 57.30
CA ASP A 190 2.30 -18.67 58.06
C ASP A 190 2.14 -19.93 57.20
N TYR A 191 1.78 -19.78 55.92
CA TYR A 191 1.49 -20.87 54.99
C TYR A 191 2.45 -20.89 53.80
N THR A 192 2.55 -22.07 53.20
CA THR A 192 3.28 -22.33 51.96
C THR A 192 2.40 -23.18 51.02
N HIS A 193 2.91 -23.48 49.84
CA HIS A 193 2.30 -24.42 48.92
C HIS A 193 3.10 -25.73 48.88
N GLY A 194 2.39 -26.84 48.66
CA GLY A 194 3.00 -28.11 48.31
C GLY A 194 3.61 -28.06 46.92
N PRO A 195 4.47 -29.05 46.57
CA PRO A 195 5.01 -29.15 45.23
C PRO A 195 3.89 -29.34 44.20
N GLU A 196 4.01 -28.69 43.05
CA GLU A 196 3.11 -28.93 41.92
C GLU A 196 3.47 -30.27 41.27
N MET A 197 2.48 -31.13 41.12
CA MET A 197 2.64 -32.42 40.44
C MET A 197 2.10 -32.31 39.03
N LEU A 198 2.99 -32.38 38.03
CA LEU A 198 2.60 -32.41 36.62
C LEU A 198 1.86 -33.71 36.30
N LEU A 199 0.79 -33.58 35.53
CA LEU A 199 -0.10 -34.67 35.15
C LEU A 199 -0.19 -34.75 33.62
N THR A 200 -0.52 -35.94 33.13
CA THR A 200 -0.84 -36.20 31.72
C THR A 200 -2.02 -37.16 31.64
N GLY A 201 -2.82 -37.04 30.59
CA GLY A 201 -4.01 -37.84 30.35
C GLY A 201 -5.21 -37.43 31.20
N ARG A 202 -6.13 -38.38 31.38
CA ARG A 202 -7.45 -38.15 32.00
C ARG A 202 -7.61 -38.73 33.41
N GLN A 203 -6.59 -39.40 33.92
CA GLN A 203 -6.61 -40.02 35.24
C GLN A 203 -5.27 -39.80 35.91
N ALA A 204 -5.30 -39.47 37.20
CA ALA A 204 -4.10 -39.30 38.00
C ALA A 204 -4.38 -39.71 39.45
N ALA A 205 -3.37 -40.20 40.15
CA ALA A 205 -3.45 -40.47 41.58
C ALA A 205 -2.15 -40.06 42.25
N GLY A 206 -2.24 -39.63 43.51
CA GLY A 206 -1.09 -39.19 44.27
C GLY A 206 -1.43 -38.88 45.71
N SER A 207 -0.46 -38.36 46.45
CA SER A 207 -0.66 -37.96 47.83
C SER A 207 0.27 -36.87 48.30
N TYR A 208 -0.21 -36.07 49.25
CA TYR A 208 0.55 -35.08 50.00
C TYR A 208 0.55 -35.42 51.49
N TYR A 209 1.57 -34.97 52.20
CA TYR A 209 1.51 -34.78 53.64
C TYR A 209 1.36 -33.31 53.96
N MET A 210 0.69 -32.98 55.06
CA MET A 210 0.61 -31.61 55.57
C MET A 210 0.53 -31.61 57.09
N LEU A 211 0.91 -30.48 57.69
CA LEU A 211 0.65 -30.23 59.10
C LEU A 211 -0.85 -29.96 59.34
N PRO A 212 -1.37 -30.15 60.57
CA PRO A 212 -2.78 -29.92 60.87
C PRO A 212 -3.17 -28.47 60.60
N ASN A 213 -4.34 -28.27 59.98
CA ASN A 213 -4.88 -26.94 59.69
C ASN A 213 -6.37 -26.87 60.09
N LEU A 214 -6.64 -26.35 61.29
CA LEU A 214 -8.00 -26.28 61.85
C LEU A 214 -8.63 -24.92 61.57
N GLN A 215 -9.27 -24.77 60.40
CA GLN A 215 -9.91 -23.52 59.93
C GLN A 215 -11.41 -23.42 60.27
N GLY A 216 -11.95 -24.39 61.00
CA GLY A 216 -13.30 -24.36 61.55
C GLY A 216 -14.39 -24.92 60.64
N VAL A 217 -15.63 -24.67 61.03
CA VAL A 217 -16.85 -25.18 60.38
C VAL A 217 -17.77 -24.01 60.06
N ARG A 218 -18.25 -23.92 58.81
CA ARG A 218 -19.26 -22.97 58.35
C ARG A 218 -20.57 -23.70 58.05
N THR A 219 -21.48 -23.72 59.02
CA THR A 219 -22.73 -24.47 58.96
C THR A 219 -23.73 -23.97 57.91
N SER A 220 -23.54 -22.74 57.38
CA SER A 220 -24.34 -22.19 56.28
C SER A 220 -24.09 -22.88 54.93
N ILE A 221 -22.97 -23.59 54.78
CA ILE A 221 -22.62 -24.31 53.55
C ILE A 221 -23.27 -25.69 53.61
N THR A 222 -24.35 -25.88 52.85
CA THR A 222 -25.12 -27.13 52.82
C THR A 222 -25.00 -27.86 51.48
N ASP A 223 -24.54 -27.19 50.44
CA ASP A 223 -24.24 -27.77 49.12
C ASP A 223 -22.72 -27.79 48.88
N GLN A 224 -22.22 -28.84 48.24
CA GLN A 224 -20.80 -28.97 47.90
C GLN A 224 -20.30 -27.86 46.97
N LYS A 225 -21.15 -27.34 46.07
CA LYS A 225 -20.80 -26.22 45.17
C LYS A 225 -20.53 -24.92 45.91
N GLN A 226 -21.11 -24.76 47.10
CA GLN A 226 -20.88 -23.62 47.98
C GLN A 226 -19.54 -23.75 48.73
N LYS A 227 -18.87 -24.91 48.72
CA LYS A 227 -17.54 -25.07 49.30
C LYS A 227 -16.46 -24.59 48.31
N ASN A 228 -16.40 -23.28 48.15
CA ASN A 228 -15.64 -22.55 47.14
C ASN A 228 -14.86 -21.38 47.78
N ALA A 229 -14.13 -20.61 46.96
CA ALA A 229 -13.29 -19.51 47.43
C ALA A 229 -14.08 -18.42 48.18
N ASP A 230 -15.27 -18.06 47.69
CA ASP A 230 -16.12 -17.01 48.30
C ASP A 230 -16.56 -17.36 49.73
N ASN A 231 -16.75 -18.66 50.00
CA ASN A 231 -17.26 -19.15 51.27
C ASN A 231 -16.21 -19.80 52.15
N ALA A 232 -14.99 -20.03 51.68
CA ALA A 232 -13.92 -20.63 52.48
C ALA A 232 -13.40 -19.64 53.53
N PRO A 233 -13.04 -20.09 54.75
CA PRO A 233 -12.23 -19.30 55.66
C PRO A 233 -10.88 -18.93 55.02
N PRO A 234 -10.32 -17.75 55.36
CA PRO A 234 -8.94 -17.45 55.02
C PRO A 234 -8.03 -18.59 55.47
N CYS A 235 -7.02 -18.90 54.68
CA CYS A 235 -6.05 -19.94 54.98
C CYS A 235 -6.60 -21.40 55.05
N ALA A 236 -7.80 -21.69 54.54
CA ALA A 236 -8.26 -23.07 54.34
C ALA A 236 -7.42 -23.80 53.27
N SER A 237 -7.01 -25.04 53.56
CA SER A 237 -6.24 -25.86 52.63
C SER A 237 -7.11 -26.45 51.52
N TRP A 238 -6.57 -26.51 50.30
CA TRP A 238 -7.30 -26.95 49.12
C TRP A 238 -6.39 -27.49 48.03
N LEU A 239 -6.95 -28.28 47.11
CA LEU A 239 -6.26 -28.72 45.90
C LEU A 239 -6.63 -27.82 44.73
N LEU A 240 -5.61 -27.25 44.07
CA LEU A 240 -5.72 -26.67 42.74
C LEU A 240 -5.46 -27.77 41.72
N ILE A 241 -6.39 -27.98 40.79
CA ILE A 241 -6.24 -28.93 39.69
C ILE A 241 -6.32 -28.15 38.38
N ARG A 242 -5.28 -28.26 37.57
CA ARG A 242 -5.16 -27.62 36.26
C ARG A 242 -5.50 -28.60 35.15
N ALA A 243 -6.26 -28.15 34.17
CA ALA A 243 -6.59 -28.94 32.98
C ALA A 243 -6.70 -28.04 31.74
N THR A 244 -6.67 -28.66 30.57
CA THR A 244 -6.99 -28.01 29.29
C THR A 244 -8.07 -28.78 28.55
N ARG A 245 -8.89 -28.09 27.78
CA ARG A 245 -9.88 -28.67 26.87
C ARG A 245 -9.83 -27.91 25.55
N GLY A 246 -9.10 -28.42 24.56
CA GLY A 246 -8.70 -27.62 23.39
C GLY A 246 -7.82 -26.44 23.79
N SER A 247 -8.17 -25.22 23.35
CA SER A 247 -7.50 -23.97 23.74
C SER A 247 -7.96 -23.41 25.10
N LYS A 248 -8.99 -24.01 25.71
CA LYS A 248 -9.53 -23.56 26.99
C LYS A 248 -8.67 -24.09 28.13
N VAL A 249 -8.21 -23.18 28.98
CA VAL A 249 -7.48 -23.45 30.21
C VAL A 249 -8.48 -23.49 31.36
N LEU A 250 -8.31 -24.44 32.28
CA LEU A 250 -9.23 -24.71 33.37
C LEU A 250 -8.48 -24.83 34.71
N ALA A 251 -9.06 -24.24 35.74
CA ALA A 251 -8.62 -24.34 37.12
C ALA A 251 -9.79 -24.81 38.00
N TYR A 252 -9.60 -25.90 38.73
CA TYR A 252 -10.59 -26.44 39.67
C TYR A 252 -10.07 -26.33 41.10
N SER A 253 -10.87 -25.77 42.00
CA SER A 253 -10.57 -25.66 43.43
C SER A 253 -11.33 -26.71 44.25
N VAL A 254 -10.63 -27.51 45.06
CA VAL A 254 -11.23 -28.50 45.96
C VAL A 254 -10.76 -28.29 47.40
N TYR A 255 -11.58 -27.64 48.23
CA TYR A 255 -11.29 -27.38 49.64
C TYR A 255 -11.36 -28.63 50.52
N LEU A 256 -10.32 -28.82 51.33
CA LEU A 256 -10.19 -29.94 52.25
C LEU A 256 -11.08 -29.78 53.48
N GLY A 257 -11.24 -30.87 54.24
CA GLY A 257 -11.96 -30.90 55.50
C GLY A 257 -12.60 -32.25 55.80
N GLU A 258 -13.30 -32.34 56.93
CA GLU A 258 -13.97 -33.59 57.37
C GLU A 258 -15.19 -33.96 56.51
N ASN A 259 -15.75 -33.01 55.75
CA ASN A 259 -16.87 -33.25 54.85
C ASN A 259 -16.78 -32.41 53.56
N ASN A 260 -17.71 -32.65 52.63
CA ASN A 260 -17.77 -31.95 51.34
C ASN A 260 -18.50 -30.60 51.38
N THR A 261 -18.94 -30.13 52.54
CA THR A 261 -19.78 -28.91 52.66
C THR A 261 -19.22 -27.93 53.68
N SER A 262 -19.46 -28.14 54.97
CA SER A 262 -19.27 -27.14 56.03
C SER A 262 -17.91 -27.15 56.73
N ASP A 263 -17.16 -28.26 56.72
CA ASP A 263 -15.95 -28.41 57.53
C ASP A 263 -14.67 -28.15 56.71
N PHE A 264 -13.77 -27.32 57.23
CA PHE A 264 -12.47 -26.96 56.61
C PHE A 264 -11.25 -27.40 57.46
N ASN A 265 -11.46 -28.28 58.44
CA ASN A 265 -10.42 -28.76 59.34
C ASN A 265 -9.66 -29.95 58.75
N VAL A 266 -8.34 -29.86 58.75
CA VAL A 266 -7.43 -30.98 58.48
C VAL A 266 -6.73 -31.37 59.79
N ARG A 267 -6.99 -32.59 60.28
CA ARG A 267 -6.55 -33.06 61.60
C ARG A 267 -5.32 -33.96 61.54
N ALA A 268 -4.46 -33.85 62.55
CA ALA A 268 -3.32 -34.74 62.76
C ALA A 268 -3.73 -36.22 62.76
N ASN A 269 -2.87 -37.09 62.22
CA ASN A 269 -3.07 -38.54 62.18
C ASN A 269 -4.34 -38.99 61.42
N CYS A 270 -4.85 -38.18 60.50
CA CYS A 270 -5.94 -38.53 59.60
C CYS A 270 -5.44 -38.81 58.17
N HIS A 271 -6.13 -39.73 57.48
CA HIS A 271 -5.93 -40.00 56.06
C HIS A 271 -7.18 -39.57 55.27
N TYR A 272 -7.11 -38.42 54.61
CA TYR A 272 -8.17 -37.92 53.73
C TYR A 272 -8.02 -38.56 52.35
N ARG A 273 -9.10 -39.14 51.82
CA ARG A 273 -9.13 -39.84 50.53
C ARG A 273 -10.15 -39.18 49.62
N LEU A 274 -9.65 -38.45 48.64
CA LEU A 274 -10.43 -37.64 47.72
C LEU A 274 -10.57 -38.39 46.40
N ASN A 275 -11.79 -38.80 46.06
CA ASN A 275 -12.11 -39.30 44.72
C ASN A 275 -12.81 -38.16 43.96
N ILE A 276 -12.07 -37.52 43.07
CA ILE A 276 -12.48 -36.28 42.40
C ILE A 276 -12.74 -36.58 40.92
N THR A 277 -13.96 -36.29 40.48
CA THR A 277 -14.34 -36.43 39.06
C THR A 277 -14.67 -35.05 38.49
N LEU A 278 -13.90 -34.62 37.49
CA LEU A 278 -14.17 -33.39 36.74
C LEU A 278 -15.23 -33.71 35.67
N LEU A 279 -16.43 -33.13 35.82
CA LEU A 279 -17.59 -33.48 35.00
C LEU A 279 -17.74 -32.62 33.75
N ASN A 280 -17.40 -31.33 33.84
CA ASN A 280 -17.54 -30.32 32.79
C ASN A 280 -16.65 -29.11 33.12
N ASP A 281 -16.72 -28.09 32.27
CA ASP A 281 -16.01 -26.81 32.32
C ASP A 281 -16.96 -25.61 32.51
N ASN A 282 -18.09 -25.82 33.18
CA ASN A 282 -19.13 -24.80 33.41
C ASN A 282 -18.75 -23.88 34.57
N THR A 283 -18.35 -22.65 34.26
CA THR A 283 -17.92 -21.64 35.24
C THR A 283 -19.06 -21.06 36.09
N ALA A 284 -20.32 -21.45 35.85
CA ALA A 284 -21.41 -21.20 36.81
C ALA A 284 -21.21 -21.96 38.14
N ASP A 285 -20.41 -23.04 38.13
CA ASP A 285 -19.86 -23.63 39.34
C ASP A 285 -18.60 -22.83 39.73
N THR A 286 -18.69 -22.00 40.77
CA THR A 286 -17.63 -21.05 41.15
C THR A 286 -16.35 -21.70 41.67
N ARG A 287 -16.30 -23.04 41.73
CA ARG A 287 -15.07 -23.81 41.94
C ARG A 287 -14.27 -24.01 40.66
N ILE A 288 -14.82 -23.60 39.51
CA ILE A 288 -14.24 -23.74 38.19
C ILE A 288 -13.96 -22.34 37.65
N ALA A 289 -12.69 -22.05 37.38
CA ALA A 289 -12.25 -20.88 36.63
C ALA A 289 -11.72 -21.32 35.27
N ALA A 290 -11.92 -20.50 34.23
CA ALA A 290 -11.54 -20.85 32.88
C ALA A 290 -11.29 -19.63 32.00
N TYR A 291 -10.35 -19.77 31.05
CA TYR A 291 -10.17 -18.78 29.99
C TYR A 291 -9.75 -19.44 28.67
N THR A 292 -9.96 -18.73 27.57
CA THR A 292 -9.29 -18.98 26.28
C THR A 292 -8.57 -17.71 25.85
N ALA A 293 -7.41 -17.88 25.22
CA ALA A 293 -6.65 -16.79 24.61
C ALA A 293 -6.38 -17.11 23.14
N ALA A 294 -6.72 -16.19 22.26
CA ALA A 294 -6.27 -16.17 20.87
C ALA A 294 -5.27 -15.03 20.70
N VAL A 295 -4.06 -15.36 20.25
CA VAL A 295 -2.96 -14.40 20.08
C VAL A 295 -2.54 -14.41 18.62
N TYR A 296 -2.54 -13.25 17.98
CA TYR A 296 -2.13 -13.07 16.58
C TYR A 296 -1.59 -11.66 16.37
N ASP A 297 -0.88 -11.44 15.26
CA ASP A 297 -0.44 -10.12 14.81
C ASP A 297 -0.94 -9.86 13.38
N ASP A 298 -0.71 -8.64 12.89
CA ASP A 298 -1.18 -8.13 11.60
C ASP A 298 -0.03 -7.82 10.62
N PHE A 299 1.20 -8.26 10.91
CA PHE A 299 2.36 -8.11 10.01
C PHE A 299 2.07 -8.60 8.58
N ASP A 300 1.27 -9.66 8.46
CA ASP A 300 0.92 -10.29 7.19
C ASP A 300 -0.20 -9.58 6.41
N ASP A 301 -0.93 -8.62 7.00
CA ASP A 301 -2.05 -7.94 6.33
C ASP A 301 -1.58 -7.09 5.13
N GLY A 302 -0.37 -6.53 5.23
CA GLY A 302 0.29 -5.75 4.19
C GLY A 302 1.29 -6.54 3.33
N ASN A 303 1.34 -7.86 3.47
CA ASN A 303 2.39 -8.69 2.86
C ASN A 303 2.37 -8.65 1.32
N ILE A 304 3.56 -8.48 0.73
CA ILE A 304 3.75 -8.51 -0.71
C ILE A 304 4.73 -9.64 -1.06
N GLY A 305 4.24 -10.68 -1.73
CA GLY A 305 5.09 -11.75 -2.26
C GLY A 305 5.80 -12.60 -1.21
N GLY A 306 5.27 -12.67 0.01
CA GLY A 306 5.86 -13.39 1.15
C GLY A 306 6.73 -12.52 2.05
N TYR A 307 6.79 -11.20 1.81
CA TYR A 307 7.56 -10.25 2.62
C TYR A 307 6.65 -9.19 3.23
N CYS A 308 6.87 -8.89 4.51
CA CYS A 308 6.27 -7.76 5.19
C CYS A 308 7.03 -6.47 4.80
N VAL A 309 6.30 -5.39 4.62
CA VAL A 309 6.87 -4.04 4.41
C VAL A 309 6.77 -3.27 5.71
N TYR A 310 7.61 -2.27 5.91
CA TYR A 310 7.52 -1.45 7.13
C TYR A 310 6.16 -0.72 7.17
N ASP A 311 5.42 -0.96 8.26
CA ASP A 311 4.24 -0.21 8.66
C ASP A 311 4.40 0.06 10.16
N PRO A 312 4.37 1.33 10.61
CA PRO A 312 4.40 1.60 12.04
C PRO A 312 3.14 1.03 12.72
N ASP A 313 1.99 0.95 12.09
CA ASP A 313 0.72 0.66 12.75
C ASP A 313 0.45 -0.83 13.06
N TYR A 314 1.45 -1.70 12.88
CA TYR A 314 1.32 -3.12 13.24
C TYR A 314 1.01 -3.31 14.73
N SER A 315 0.32 -4.40 15.06
CA SER A 315 -0.24 -4.66 16.37
C SER A 315 -0.25 -6.16 16.72
N LEU A 316 0.01 -6.44 18.00
CA LEU A 316 -0.30 -7.71 18.65
C LEU A 316 -1.73 -7.65 19.17
N HIS A 317 -2.51 -8.67 18.84
CA HIS A 317 -3.86 -8.88 19.32
C HIS A 317 -3.90 -10.04 20.31
N VAL A 318 -4.48 -9.80 21.48
CA VAL A 318 -4.77 -10.84 22.48
C VAL A 318 -6.26 -10.82 22.80
N ASP A 319 -7.00 -11.72 22.17
CA ASP A 319 -8.45 -11.88 22.35
C ASP A 319 -8.74 -12.89 23.47
N MET A 320 -9.38 -12.39 24.53
CA MET A 320 -9.64 -13.15 25.75
C MET A 320 -11.12 -13.47 25.94
N VAL A 321 -11.40 -14.71 26.33
CA VAL A 321 -12.73 -15.11 26.82
C VAL A 321 -12.57 -15.68 28.22
N ASN A 322 -13.03 -14.94 29.22
CA ASN A 322 -12.96 -15.30 30.64
C ASN A 322 -14.33 -15.10 31.32
N GLU A 323 -15.32 -15.92 30.92
CA GLU A 323 -16.69 -15.82 31.44
C GLU A 323 -16.79 -16.35 32.87
N ASN A 324 -17.19 -15.47 33.81
CA ASN A 324 -17.39 -15.75 35.24
C ASN A 324 -16.13 -16.18 36.02
N SER A 325 -14.94 -15.82 35.55
CA SER A 325 -13.70 -16.00 36.31
C SER A 325 -12.91 -14.69 36.44
N SER A 326 -12.16 -14.59 37.54
CA SER A 326 -11.33 -13.44 37.93
C SER A 326 -9.84 -13.74 37.83
N LEU A 327 -9.44 -14.77 37.07
CA LEU A 327 -8.03 -15.11 36.87
C LEU A 327 -7.27 -13.91 36.31
N ALA A 328 -6.31 -13.39 37.07
CA ALA A 328 -5.37 -12.40 36.56
C ALA A 328 -4.42 -13.09 35.57
N ILE A 329 -4.20 -12.45 34.42
CA ILE A 329 -3.36 -12.97 33.34
C ILE A 329 -2.38 -11.86 32.96
N SER A 330 -1.11 -12.21 32.94
CA SER A 330 0.00 -11.36 32.50
C SER A 330 0.59 -11.92 31.22
N GLY A 331 1.17 -11.06 30.40
CA GLY A 331 1.87 -11.42 29.18
C GLY A 331 3.33 -11.02 29.25
N ARG A 332 4.17 -11.77 28.55
CA ARG A 332 5.56 -11.42 28.30
C ARG A 332 5.88 -11.63 26.83
N LEU A 333 6.44 -10.63 26.17
CA LEU A 333 6.96 -10.71 24.81
C LEU A 333 8.49 -10.80 24.88
N GLU A 334 9.09 -11.71 24.09
CA GLU A 334 10.54 -11.87 23.97
C GLU A 334 10.94 -11.94 22.49
N VAL A 335 11.82 -11.03 22.04
CA VAL A 335 12.39 -11.07 20.68
C VAL A 335 13.43 -12.20 20.64
N THR A 336 13.20 -13.18 19.77
CA THR A 336 14.03 -14.38 19.62
C THR A 336 14.96 -14.34 18.41
N GLN A 337 14.64 -13.51 17.42
CA GLN A 337 15.47 -13.21 16.25
C GLN A 337 15.10 -11.81 15.72
N GLY A 338 16.08 -11.09 15.19
CA GLY A 338 15.94 -9.71 14.73
C GLY A 338 16.81 -8.76 15.54
N ASP A 339 16.78 -7.48 15.18
CA ASP A 339 17.56 -6.45 15.85
C ASP A 339 16.69 -5.69 16.85
N SER A 340 16.77 -6.07 18.13
CA SER A 340 15.93 -5.50 19.19
C SER A 340 16.13 -4.01 19.41
N ASP A 341 17.22 -3.41 18.91
CA ASP A 341 17.45 -1.96 18.97
C ASP A 341 16.47 -1.17 18.08
N TYR A 342 15.73 -1.86 17.22
CA TYR A 342 14.68 -1.31 16.35
C TYR A 342 13.29 -1.88 16.64
N PHE A 343 13.11 -2.64 17.73
CA PHE A 343 11.82 -3.26 18.07
C PHE A 343 11.18 -2.57 19.28
N GLU A 344 10.03 -1.94 19.06
CA GLU A 344 9.22 -1.24 20.04
C GLU A 344 7.89 -1.96 20.25
N PHE A 345 7.47 -2.06 21.53
CA PHE A 345 6.23 -2.70 21.94
C PHE A 345 5.38 -1.71 22.73
N ASP A 346 4.12 -1.52 22.33
CA ASP A 346 3.14 -0.63 22.94
C ASP A 346 3.66 0.78 23.28
N ARG A 347 4.41 1.35 22.35
CA ARG A 347 5.02 2.69 22.45
C ARG A 347 6.05 2.84 23.58
N THR A 348 6.79 1.77 23.88
CA THR A 348 7.87 1.75 24.87
C THR A 348 9.25 1.68 24.21
N ASP A 349 10.28 2.13 24.93
CA ASP A 349 11.66 2.11 24.42
C ASP A 349 12.07 0.71 23.93
N CYS A 350 12.86 0.68 22.86
CA CYS A 350 13.27 -0.56 22.23
C CYS A 350 13.98 -1.50 23.20
N ASN A 351 13.58 -2.77 23.18
CA ASN A 351 14.06 -3.79 24.11
C ASN A 351 13.88 -5.19 23.51
N ASN A 352 14.53 -6.18 24.11
CA ASN A 352 14.38 -7.58 23.70
C ASN A 352 13.30 -8.33 24.48
N SER A 353 12.74 -7.74 25.54
CA SER A 353 11.69 -8.33 26.35
C SER A 353 10.79 -7.29 27.00
N PHE A 354 9.48 -7.57 27.03
CA PHE A 354 8.45 -6.68 27.54
C PHE A 354 7.44 -7.48 28.37
N ASP A 355 7.20 -7.06 29.61
CA ASP A 355 6.10 -7.55 30.43
C ASP A 355 4.89 -6.63 30.24
N PHE A 356 3.70 -7.21 30.11
CA PHE A 356 2.47 -6.47 29.87
C PHE A 356 1.26 -7.08 30.60
N GLU A 357 0.27 -6.26 30.89
CA GLU A 357 -0.96 -6.67 31.55
C GLU A 357 -2.11 -6.83 30.55
N ILE A 358 -2.95 -7.84 30.77
CA ILE A 358 -4.21 -8.01 30.04
C ILE A 358 -5.25 -7.09 30.66
N TYR A 359 -5.48 -5.92 30.05
CA TYR A 359 -6.40 -4.90 30.57
C TYR A 359 -7.88 -5.24 30.32
N ASN A 360 -8.18 -6.05 29.30
CA ASN A 360 -9.51 -6.52 28.95
C ASN A 360 -9.58 -8.05 28.98
N PRO A 361 -9.83 -8.67 30.15
CA PRO A 361 -9.87 -10.13 30.28
C PRO A 361 -11.08 -10.79 29.60
N LYS A 362 -12.01 -10.02 29.03
CA LYS A 362 -13.25 -10.50 28.41
C LYS A 362 -13.46 -9.98 26.99
N GLY A 363 -12.38 -9.59 26.31
CA GLY A 363 -12.43 -9.15 24.92
C GLY A 363 -11.04 -8.95 24.35
N GLY A 364 -10.94 -8.11 23.32
CA GLY A 364 -9.69 -7.81 22.64
C GLY A 364 -8.79 -6.88 23.45
N ASN A 365 -7.50 -7.17 23.37
CA ASN A 365 -6.39 -6.37 23.85
C ASN A 365 -5.47 -6.09 22.65
N TYR A 366 -5.04 -4.84 22.51
CA TYR A 366 -4.31 -4.34 21.35
C TYR A 366 -3.01 -3.70 21.83
N PHE A 367 -1.87 -4.15 21.30
CA PHE A 367 -0.56 -3.63 21.65
C PHE A 367 0.21 -3.30 20.37
N TYR A 368 0.72 -2.08 20.26
CA TYR A 368 1.46 -1.64 19.08
C TYR A 368 2.79 -2.43 18.91
N LEU A 369 3.15 -2.77 17.69
CA LEU A 369 4.39 -3.45 17.32
C LEU A 369 5.09 -2.63 16.24
N ASP A 370 6.31 -2.17 16.51
CA ASP A 370 7.10 -1.46 15.51
C ASP A 370 8.48 -2.08 15.39
N TYR A 371 8.82 -2.49 14.17
CA TYR A 371 10.13 -3.01 13.82
C TYR A 371 10.70 -2.19 12.66
N GLY A 372 11.39 -1.10 13.01
CA GLY A 372 11.68 0.00 12.10
C GLY A 372 13.16 0.33 11.86
N PRO A 373 14.02 -0.60 11.44
CA PRO A 373 15.35 -0.23 10.95
C PRO A 373 15.24 0.63 9.69
N SER A 374 16.16 1.58 9.51
CA SER A 374 16.13 2.48 8.34
C SER A 374 16.22 1.70 7.01
N VAL A 375 16.96 0.60 6.98
CA VAL A 375 17.02 -0.33 5.83
C VAL A 375 17.01 -1.76 6.36
N PHE A 376 16.12 -2.59 5.82
CA PHE A 376 16.16 -4.04 6.03
C PHE A 376 17.30 -4.65 5.23
N THR A 377 18.24 -5.22 5.95
CA THR A 377 19.38 -5.97 5.43
C THR A 377 19.14 -7.47 5.57
N LYS A 378 19.94 -8.31 4.92
CA LYS A 378 19.89 -9.77 5.13
C LYS A 378 20.04 -10.19 6.60
N ASP A 379 20.73 -9.38 7.42
CA ASP A 379 21.02 -9.71 8.83
C ASP A 379 19.86 -9.37 9.77
N ASN A 380 19.08 -8.33 9.45
CA ASN A 380 17.95 -7.87 10.29
C ASN A 380 16.57 -8.09 9.64
N SER A 381 16.51 -8.68 8.44
CA SER A 381 15.24 -8.92 7.73
C SER A 381 14.35 -9.98 8.35
N THR A 382 14.79 -10.72 9.36
CA THR A 382 13.94 -11.71 10.04
C THR A 382 13.64 -11.23 11.45
N LEU A 383 12.36 -10.98 11.71
CA LEU A 383 11.83 -10.72 13.05
C LEU A 383 11.14 -12.00 13.54
N ALA A 384 11.53 -12.50 14.71
CA ALA A 384 10.81 -13.56 15.38
C ALA A 384 10.71 -13.26 16.87
N TYR A 385 9.53 -13.49 17.44
CA TYR A 385 9.29 -13.21 18.85
C TYR A 385 8.30 -14.21 19.44
N ARG A 386 8.36 -14.36 20.76
CA ARG A 386 7.49 -15.25 21.54
C ARG A 386 6.64 -14.42 22.48
N VAL A 387 5.34 -14.68 22.50
CA VAL A 387 4.42 -14.16 23.51
C VAL A 387 4.08 -15.29 24.47
N THR A 388 4.30 -15.09 25.76
CA THR A 388 3.94 -16.03 26.83
C THR A 388 2.89 -15.42 27.74
N LEU A 389 1.70 -16.01 27.79
CA LEU A 389 0.65 -15.63 28.72
C LEU A 389 0.70 -16.52 29.96
N THR A 390 0.73 -15.92 31.15
CA THR A 390 0.82 -16.61 32.44
C THR A 390 -0.30 -16.16 33.36
N ASP A 391 -1.06 -17.10 33.91
CA ASP A 391 -2.10 -16.80 34.89
C ASP A 391 -1.58 -16.69 36.33
N GLU A 392 -2.41 -16.22 37.25
CA GLU A 392 -2.07 -16.01 38.67
C GLU A 392 -1.57 -17.27 39.40
N TYR A 393 -1.84 -18.47 38.86
CA TYR A 393 -1.39 -19.73 39.42
C TYR A 393 -0.14 -20.29 38.71
N GLY A 394 0.47 -19.52 37.81
CA GLY A 394 1.70 -19.86 37.11
C GLY A 394 1.53 -20.73 35.87
N PHE A 395 0.30 -21.00 35.41
CA PHE A 395 0.10 -21.74 34.17
C PHE A 395 0.42 -20.85 32.97
N ALA A 396 1.38 -21.27 32.14
CA ALA A 396 1.87 -20.50 31.00
C ALA A 396 1.56 -21.16 29.65
N GLN A 397 1.23 -20.33 28.65
CA GLN A 397 1.09 -20.72 27.23
C GLN A 397 1.95 -19.80 26.37
N SER A 398 2.64 -20.35 25.37
CA SER A 398 3.52 -19.58 24.48
C SER A 398 3.05 -19.63 23.03
N TYR A 399 3.23 -18.52 22.33
CA TYR A 399 2.84 -18.29 20.94
C TYR A 399 4.06 -17.72 20.20
N ASP A 400 4.49 -18.38 19.13
CA ASP A 400 5.70 -18.03 18.37
C ASP A 400 5.33 -17.37 17.04
N PHE A 401 5.93 -16.22 16.76
CA PHE A 401 5.73 -15.43 15.54
C PHE A 401 7.03 -15.29 14.78
N LYS A 402 6.96 -15.28 13.44
CA LYS A 402 8.11 -15.10 12.57
C LYS A 402 7.73 -14.44 11.25
N HIS A 403 8.38 -13.32 10.98
CA HIS A 403 8.14 -12.47 9.81
C HIS A 403 9.43 -12.20 9.05
N THR A 404 9.31 -12.03 7.73
CA THR A 404 10.44 -11.67 6.86
C THR A 404 10.17 -10.31 6.22
N MET A 405 11.00 -9.33 6.56
CA MET A 405 10.87 -7.93 6.18
C MET A 405 11.68 -7.62 4.91
N ALA A 406 11.21 -6.67 4.10
CA ALA A 406 11.97 -6.16 2.97
C ALA A 406 11.73 -4.66 2.76
N ASN A 407 12.71 -3.98 2.15
CA ASN A 407 12.52 -2.61 1.69
C ASN A 407 11.71 -2.63 0.40
N ILE A 408 10.88 -1.61 0.20
CA ILE A 408 10.05 -1.46 -0.99
C ILE A 408 10.41 -0.19 -1.75
N VAL A 409 10.53 -0.31 -3.07
CA VAL A 409 10.53 0.83 -3.98
C VAL A 409 9.33 0.74 -4.91
N TYR A 410 8.56 1.83 -4.98
CA TYR A 410 7.50 2.00 -5.96
C TYR A 410 8.03 2.80 -7.15
N ALA A 411 8.00 2.16 -8.32
CA ALA A 411 8.27 2.81 -9.59
C ALA A 411 6.95 3.20 -10.28
N HIS A 412 6.68 4.49 -10.36
CA HIS A 412 5.51 5.06 -11.03
C HIS A 412 5.83 5.37 -12.48
N THR A 413 4.92 5.03 -13.39
CA THR A 413 5.08 5.31 -14.82
C THR A 413 4.01 6.28 -15.33
N SER A 414 4.42 7.32 -16.06
CA SER A 414 3.50 8.12 -16.86
C SER A 414 2.93 7.35 -18.06
N ALA A 415 1.92 7.91 -18.73
CA ALA A 415 1.43 7.36 -20.00
C ALA A 415 2.56 7.19 -21.03
N GLY A 416 2.47 6.14 -21.87
CA GLY A 416 3.42 5.90 -22.95
C GLY A 416 4.63 5.04 -22.60
N GLY A 417 4.62 4.35 -21.46
CA GLY A 417 5.67 3.40 -21.11
C GLY A 417 5.29 2.43 -20.00
N SER A 418 6.21 1.54 -19.69
CA SER A 418 6.12 0.60 -18.58
C SER A 418 7.46 0.46 -17.87
N VAL A 419 7.42 -0.06 -16.65
CA VAL A 419 8.61 -0.40 -15.88
C VAL A 419 8.57 -1.87 -15.49
N THR A 420 9.74 -2.51 -15.55
CA THR A 420 9.97 -3.83 -14.98
C THR A 420 11.07 -3.74 -13.93
N ALA A 421 11.05 -4.66 -12.97
CA ALA A 421 12.09 -4.78 -11.95
C ALA A 421 12.72 -6.18 -12.00
N ASP A 422 14.03 -6.25 -11.85
CA ASP A 422 14.79 -7.48 -11.65
C ASP A 422 15.82 -7.30 -10.52
N ARG A 423 16.52 -8.39 -10.15
CA ARG A 423 17.41 -8.44 -8.96
C ARG A 423 16.72 -8.03 -7.65
N CYS A 424 15.41 -8.09 -7.63
CA CYS A 424 14.56 -7.90 -6.46
C CYS A 424 14.20 -9.26 -5.82
N LEU A 425 13.79 -9.24 -4.56
CA LEU A 425 13.21 -10.39 -3.85
C LEU A 425 11.85 -10.77 -4.43
N TYR A 426 11.05 -9.76 -4.79
CA TYR A 426 9.75 -9.91 -5.40
C TYR A 426 9.37 -8.63 -6.17
N THR A 427 8.52 -8.77 -7.18
CA THR A 427 7.99 -7.63 -7.93
C THR A 427 6.52 -7.88 -8.31
N GLN A 428 5.72 -6.83 -8.23
CA GLN A 428 4.35 -6.84 -8.75
C GLN A 428 4.01 -5.49 -9.39
N THR A 429 3.14 -5.51 -10.39
CA THR A 429 2.68 -4.28 -11.06
C THR A 429 1.18 -4.18 -10.98
N ALA A 430 0.69 -3.02 -10.55
CA ALA A 430 -0.73 -2.70 -10.46
C ALA A 430 -1.04 -1.47 -11.33
N ASN A 431 -2.31 -1.31 -11.69
CA ASN A 431 -2.80 -0.10 -12.35
C ASN A 431 -2.93 1.02 -11.29
N GLU A 432 -2.54 2.23 -11.64
CA GLU A 432 -2.61 3.39 -10.75
C GLU A 432 -3.04 4.62 -11.56
N GLY A 433 -4.29 5.05 -11.39
CA GLY A 433 -4.88 6.14 -12.18
C GLY A 433 -4.76 5.91 -13.69
N GLY A 434 -4.17 6.87 -14.41
CA GLY A 434 -3.88 6.77 -15.86
C GLY A 434 -2.55 6.07 -16.20
N GLY A 435 -1.85 5.50 -15.22
CA GLY A 435 -0.55 4.85 -15.36
C GLY A 435 -0.47 3.49 -14.65
N LYS A 436 0.75 3.08 -14.31
CA LYS A 436 1.04 1.85 -13.58
C LYS A 436 2.04 2.13 -12.46
N ARG A 437 1.95 1.32 -11.41
CA ARG A 437 2.88 1.29 -10.28
C ARG A 437 3.50 -0.09 -10.18
N THR A 438 4.82 -0.16 -10.25
CA THR A 438 5.59 -1.38 -10.05
C THR A 438 6.25 -1.35 -8.67
N ALA A 439 5.84 -2.25 -7.79
CA ALA A 439 6.47 -2.46 -6.49
C ALA A 439 7.62 -3.46 -6.66
N ALA A 440 8.82 -3.12 -6.20
CA ALA A 440 9.97 -4.01 -6.16
C ALA A 440 10.54 -4.08 -4.73
N LEU A 441 10.64 -5.31 -4.20
CA LEU A 441 11.14 -5.58 -2.86
C LEU A 441 12.61 -5.94 -2.89
N CYS A 442 13.41 -5.44 -1.94
CA CYS A 442 14.86 -5.68 -1.90
C CYS A 442 15.44 -5.55 -0.49
N HIS A 443 16.64 -6.09 -0.27
CA HIS A 443 17.49 -5.78 0.88
C HIS A 443 18.54 -4.72 0.50
N GLU A 444 19.68 -4.67 1.19
CA GLU A 444 20.72 -3.65 1.04
C GLU A 444 21.33 -3.56 -0.37
N ASP A 445 21.31 -4.66 -1.13
CA ASP A 445 21.83 -4.70 -2.52
C ASP A 445 20.91 -3.98 -3.52
N GLY A 446 19.68 -3.69 -3.12
CA GLY A 446 18.69 -3.00 -3.94
C GLY A 446 18.14 -3.84 -5.10
N CYS A 447 17.70 -3.17 -6.15
CA CYS A 447 17.11 -3.80 -7.33
C CYS A 447 17.43 -3.02 -8.61
N ARG A 448 17.11 -3.59 -9.78
CA ARG A 448 17.26 -2.90 -11.06
C ARG A 448 15.91 -2.65 -11.69
N LEU A 449 15.60 -1.37 -11.90
CA LEU A 449 14.41 -0.90 -12.58
C LEU A 449 14.75 -0.64 -14.07
N THR A 450 13.87 -1.07 -14.98
CA THR A 450 14.05 -0.88 -16.42
C THR A 450 12.79 -0.27 -17.02
N ALA A 451 12.93 0.90 -17.64
CA ALA A 451 11.87 1.61 -18.33
C ALA A 451 11.83 1.22 -19.81
N ALA A 452 10.63 1.02 -20.35
CA ALA A 452 10.41 0.74 -21.75
C ALA A 452 9.31 1.66 -22.30
N ALA A 453 9.63 2.44 -23.33
CA ALA A 453 8.65 3.31 -23.98
C ALA A 453 7.75 2.51 -24.95
N THR A 454 6.53 3.00 -25.17
CA THR A 454 5.56 2.38 -26.09
C THR A 454 5.06 3.38 -27.13
N GLY A 455 4.89 2.92 -28.37
CA GLY A 455 4.37 3.75 -29.46
C GLY A 455 5.26 4.94 -29.78
N SER A 456 4.68 6.13 -29.83
CA SER A 456 5.36 7.39 -30.14
C SER A 456 6.04 8.04 -28.94
N TYR A 457 6.19 7.36 -27.81
CA TYR A 457 6.85 7.93 -26.63
C TYR A 457 8.34 7.59 -26.58
N ALA A 458 9.13 8.46 -25.95
CA ALA A 458 10.52 8.22 -25.58
C ALA A 458 10.68 8.33 -24.06
N PHE A 459 11.55 7.50 -23.50
CA PHE A 459 11.96 7.60 -22.11
C PHE A 459 12.84 8.84 -21.91
N VAL A 460 12.52 9.65 -20.90
CA VAL A 460 13.20 10.93 -20.62
C VAL A 460 14.13 10.81 -19.42
N GLY A 461 13.78 9.99 -18.45
CA GLY A 461 14.57 9.80 -17.23
C GLY A 461 13.78 9.27 -16.05
N TRP A 462 14.51 8.83 -15.05
CA TRP A 462 14.05 8.49 -13.71
C TRP A 462 14.15 9.72 -12.82
N TYR A 463 13.09 10.01 -12.07
CA TYR A 463 12.99 11.18 -11.20
C TYR A 463 12.62 10.76 -9.79
N ALA A 464 13.01 11.57 -8.82
CA ALA A 464 12.70 11.30 -7.41
C ALA A 464 11.35 11.87 -6.95
N ASP A 465 10.66 12.60 -7.82
CA ASP A 465 9.43 13.31 -7.51
C ASP A 465 8.47 13.31 -8.70
N ALA A 466 7.17 13.33 -8.41
CA ALA A 466 6.10 13.31 -9.42
C ALA A 466 6.09 14.56 -10.32
N ALA A 467 6.68 15.67 -9.88
CA ALA A 467 6.82 16.89 -10.69
C ALA A 467 8.00 16.81 -11.68
N TYR A 468 8.77 15.72 -11.65
CA TYR A 468 9.93 15.49 -12.50
C TYR A 468 10.99 16.60 -12.38
N SER A 469 11.21 17.11 -11.17
CA SER A 469 12.14 18.22 -10.92
C SER A 469 13.56 17.75 -10.57
N ARG A 470 13.72 16.57 -9.97
CA ARG A 470 15.03 16.00 -9.59
C ARG A 470 15.32 14.72 -10.36
N LEU A 471 16.18 14.83 -11.38
CA LEU A 471 16.66 13.69 -12.18
C LEU A 471 17.58 12.77 -11.35
N LEU A 472 17.27 11.47 -11.35
CA LEU A 472 18.09 10.41 -10.77
C LEU A 472 18.99 9.75 -11.82
N SER A 473 18.44 9.47 -13.01
CA SER A 473 19.16 8.83 -14.11
C SER A 473 18.48 9.09 -15.44
N SER A 474 19.25 9.31 -16.50
CA SER A 474 18.76 9.37 -17.88
C SER A 474 18.83 8.02 -18.61
N SER A 475 19.39 6.98 -17.98
CA SER A 475 19.46 5.63 -18.53
C SER A 475 18.13 4.88 -18.30
N GLU A 476 17.64 4.17 -19.31
CA GLU A 476 16.45 3.32 -19.20
C GLU A 476 16.57 2.28 -18.08
N SER A 477 17.79 1.80 -17.84
CA SER A 477 18.10 0.93 -16.70
C SER A 477 18.68 1.74 -15.54
N TYR A 478 18.10 1.57 -14.35
CA TYR A 478 18.49 2.25 -13.12
C TYR A 478 18.62 1.23 -11.98
N ASN A 479 19.83 1.13 -11.41
CA ASN A 479 20.07 0.32 -10.21
C ASN A 479 19.71 1.18 -8.99
N TYR A 480 18.61 0.82 -8.34
CA TYR A 480 18.17 1.43 -7.09
C TYR A 480 18.89 0.76 -5.92
N VAL A 481 19.35 1.55 -4.95
CA VAL A 481 19.90 1.08 -3.67
C VAL A 481 19.09 1.77 -2.57
N PRO A 482 18.49 1.03 -1.63
CA PRO A 482 17.65 1.61 -0.61
C PRO A 482 18.45 2.49 0.35
N ARG A 483 17.83 3.60 0.74
CA ARG A 483 18.30 4.47 1.83
C ARG A 483 17.36 4.46 3.02
N ASP A 484 16.11 4.11 2.75
CA ASP A 484 14.99 3.99 3.66
C ASP A 484 14.22 2.71 3.33
N SER A 485 13.35 2.27 4.23
CA SER A 485 12.49 1.08 4.05
C SER A 485 11.46 1.25 2.93
N HIS A 486 11.19 2.49 2.52
CA HIS A 486 10.25 2.87 1.47
C HIS A 486 10.81 3.98 0.58
N ALA A 487 10.59 3.89 -0.74
CA ALA A 487 10.86 4.98 -1.68
C ALA A 487 9.92 5.01 -2.88
N ASP A 488 9.66 6.22 -3.40
CA ASP A 488 8.96 6.44 -4.66
C ASP A 488 9.91 6.97 -5.74
N ILE A 489 9.82 6.40 -6.95
CA ILE A 489 10.63 6.78 -8.11
C ILE A 489 9.71 6.89 -9.33
N TYR A 490 9.94 7.88 -10.19
CA TYR A 490 9.06 8.23 -11.29
C TYR A 490 9.76 8.09 -12.64
N ALA A 491 9.30 7.17 -13.49
CA ALA A 491 9.73 7.04 -14.87
C ALA A 491 8.93 7.98 -15.78
N ARG A 492 9.61 8.93 -16.42
CA ARG A 492 9.00 9.91 -17.31
C ARG A 492 9.11 9.49 -18.76
N PHE A 493 7.98 9.49 -19.47
CA PHE A 493 7.91 9.31 -20.92
C PHE A 493 7.35 10.57 -21.57
N ARG A 494 7.83 10.89 -22.79
CA ARG A 494 7.38 12.06 -23.57
C ARG A 494 7.05 11.63 -25.00
N VAL A 495 5.95 12.16 -25.53
CA VAL A 495 5.58 11.96 -26.95
C VAL A 495 6.65 12.58 -27.86
N MET A 496 7.11 11.80 -28.83
CA MET A 496 7.94 12.20 -29.94
C MET A 496 7.08 12.78 -31.05
N GLU A 497 7.43 13.98 -31.50
CA GLU A 497 6.80 14.65 -32.64
C GLU A 497 7.73 14.59 -33.85
N THR A 498 7.18 14.41 -35.05
CA THR A 498 7.97 14.48 -36.29
C THR A 498 7.99 15.93 -36.81
N PRO A 499 9.15 16.61 -36.83
CA PRO A 499 9.24 17.99 -37.32
C PRO A 499 9.15 18.06 -38.86
N LEU A 500 8.15 18.76 -39.38
CA LEU A 500 7.90 18.94 -40.83
C LEU A 500 8.78 20.03 -41.47
N ASP A 501 9.39 20.87 -40.64
CA ASP A 501 10.22 22.02 -40.98
C ASP A 501 11.74 21.72 -40.97
N SER A 502 12.12 20.46 -40.76
CA SER A 502 13.53 20.03 -40.72
C SER A 502 14.33 20.33 -41.99
N LYS A 503 13.64 20.49 -43.13
CA LYS A 503 14.24 20.87 -44.43
C LYS A 503 14.03 22.35 -44.79
N GLY A 504 13.47 23.14 -43.88
CA GLY A 504 13.05 24.52 -44.10
C GLY A 504 11.56 24.72 -43.89
N THR A 505 11.11 25.97 -43.89
CA THR A 505 9.71 26.35 -43.69
C THR A 505 9.00 26.63 -45.02
N ALA A 506 7.68 26.47 -45.06
CA ALA A 506 6.84 26.79 -46.21
C ALA A 506 5.39 27.05 -45.77
N ASN A 507 4.50 27.40 -46.70
CA ASN A 507 3.06 27.51 -46.43
C ASN A 507 2.31 26.18 -46.57
N CYS A 508 2.98 25.14 -47.10
CA CYS A 508 2.42 23.79 -47.19
C CYS A 508 3.40 22.77 -46.60
N TYR A 509 2.89 21.87 -45.76
CA TYR A 509 3.65 20.73 -45.26
C TYR A 509 2.97 19.42 -45.65
N ILE A 510 3.77 18.46 -46.11
CA ILE A 510 3.31 17.10 -46.44
C ILE A 510 3.45 16.24 -45.19
N ALA A 511 2.34 15.62 -44.76
CA ALA A 511 2.28 14.72 -43.61
C ALA A 511 2.05 13.28 -44.09
N PRO A 512 3.13 12.47 -44.27
CA PRO A 512 3.06 11.22 -45.01
C PRO A 512 2.52 10.02 -44.23
N ALA A 513 2.53 10.01 -42.91
CA ALA A 513 1.94 8.93 -42.10
C ALA A 513 0.61 9.37 -41.47
N LEU A 514 -0.37 8.46 -41.40
CA LEU A 514 -1.65 8.62 -40.67
C LEU A 514 -1.44 8.43 -39.16
N ASP A 515 -2.40 8.89 -38.34
CA ASP A 515 -2.37 8.77 -36.88
C ASP A 515 -1.01 9.08 -36.23
N THR A 516 -0.29 10.04 -36.82
CA THR A 516 1.07 10.42 -36.44
C THR A 516 1.10 11.88 -36.00
N ARG A 517 1.87 12.17 -34.94
CA ARG A 517 2.04 13.51 -34.41
C ARG A 517 3.18 14.24 -35.13
N TYR A 518 2.88 15.42 -35.63
CA TYR A 518 3.81 16.30 -36.32
C TYR A 518 3.90 17.65 -35.62
N SER A 519 4.99 18.38 -35.89
CA SER A 519 5.05 19.81 -35.57
C SER A 519 5.85 20.61 -36.59
N PHE A 520 5.65 21.92 -36.61
CA PHE A 520 6.45 22.85 -37.42
C PHE A 520 6.59 24.20 -36.69
N ASP A 521 7.66 24.94 -37.02
CA ASP A 521 7.86 26.31 -36.56
C ASP A 521 6.76 27.23 -37.10
N ALA A 522 6.00 27.82 -36.18
CA ALA A 522 4.90 28.71 -36.47
C ALA A 522 5.28 30.19 -36.30
N THR A 523 6.55 30.49 -36.03
CA THR A 523 7.06 31.87 -35.91
C THR A 523 7.51 32.45 -37.25
N VAL A 524 7.56 31.64 -38.31
CA VAL A 524 8.11 32.00 -39.62
C VAL A 524 7.00 32.05 -40.68
N GLN A 525 6.89 33.19 -41.38
CA GLN A 525 6.01 33.34 -42.54
C GLN A 525 6.57 32.59 -43.76
N GLY A 526 5.80 31.64 -44.30
CA GLY A 526 6.18 30.88 -45.50
C GLY A 526 7.59 30.31 -45.39
N ASN A 527 8.48 30.66 -46.33
CA ASN A 527 9.87 30.21 -46.33
C ASN A 527 10.85 31.14 -45.56
N GLY A 528 10.35 32.20 -44.91
CA GLY A 528 11.14 33.13 -44.12
C GLY A 528 12.20 33.93 -44.89
N LYS A 529 12.16 33.96 -46.23
CA LYS A 529 13.18 34.63 -47.06
C LYS A 529 12.69 35.97 -47.61
N ASN A 530 13.57 36.95 -47.62
CA ASN A 530 13.38 38.19 -48.36
C ASN A 530 13.32 37.89 -49.86
N THR A 531 12.35 38.48 -50.54
CA THR A 531 12.26 38.49 -52.02
C THR A 531 11.98 39.92 -52.48
N THR A 532 11.97 40.17 -53.79
CA THR A 532 11.75 41.52 -54.33
C THR A 532 10.47 42.14 -53.73
N ASN A 533 10.63 43.28 -53.05
CA ASN A 533 9.56 44.04 -52.37
C ASN A 533 8.80 43.27 -51.26
N ILE A 534 9.33 42.16 -50.75
CA ILE A 534 8.67 41.36 -49.71
C ILE A 534 9.67 41.01 -48.61
N TRP A 535 9.31 41.36 -47.38
CA TRP A 535 10.09 41.10 -46.17
C TRP A 535 9.22 40.31 -45.16
N PRO A 536 9.65 39.12 -44.72
CA PRO A 536 8.95 38.37 -43.69
C PRO A 536 8.98 39.11 -42.36
N GLN A 537 7.90 38.96 -41.62
CA GLN A 537 7.81 39.31 -40.22
C GLN A 537 7.79 38.05 -39.36
N GLN A 538 8.29 38.19 -38.13
CA GLN A 538 8.14 37.13 -37.13
C GLN A 538 6.69 37.08 -36.65
N LEU A 539 6.13 35.88 -36.60
CA LEU A 539 4.76 35.66 -36.14
C LEU A 539 4.73 35.48 -34.62
N HIS A 540 3.74 36.11 -33.98
CA HIS A 540 3.55 36.08 -32.53
C HIS A 540 2.13 35.62 -32.20
N GLY A 541 1.91 34.30 -32.23
CA GLY A 541 0.63 33.69 -31.86
C GLY A 541 0.58 33.23 -30.41
N VAL A 542 -0.63 32.91 -29.96
CA VAL A 542 -0.92 32.30 -28.64
C VAL A 542 -1.73 31.01 -28.74
N SER A 543 -2.41 30.76 -29.86
CA SER A 543 -3.18 29.54 -30.09
C SER A 543 -3.21 29.15 -31.58
N ALA A 544 -3.54 27.90 -31.86
CA ALA A 544 -3.72 27.40 -33.23
C ALA A 544 -4.99 26.57 -33.35
N ARG A 545 -5.61 26.56 -34.53
CA ARG A 545 -6.87 25.84 -34.80
C ARG A 545 -6.89 25.31 -36.23
N VAL A 546 -7.52 24.16 -36.45
CA VAL A 546 -7.88 23.71 -37.80
C VAL A 546 -9.00 24.62 -38.29
N LEU A 547 -8.76 25.40 -39.36
CA LEU A 547 -9.74 26.33 -39.93
C LEU A 547 -10.72 25.58 -40.84
N TRP A 548 -10.20 24.62 -41.59
CA TRP A 548 -11.01 23.66 -42.34
C TRP A 548 -10.24 22.40 -42.66
N GLU A 549 -10.96 21.31 -42.92
CA GLU A 549 -10.42 20.07 -43.46
C GLU A 549 -11.35 19.43 -44.49
N SER A 550 -10.79 18.68 -45.43
CA SER A 550 -11.54 17.98 -46.47
C SER A 550 -12.34 16.81 -45.90
N GLY A 551 -13.58 16.64 -46.34
CA GLY A 551 -14.49 15.59 -45.90
C GLY A 551 -15.77 16.15 -45.28
N THR A 552 -16.55 15.27 -44.65
CA THR A 552 -17.83 15.61 -44.03
C THR A 552 -17.81 15.55 -42.50
N LEU A 553 -16.69 15.11 -41.91
CA LEU A 553 -16.51 14.95 -40.47
C LEU A 553 -15.20 15.63 -40.03
N SER A 554 -15.27 16.34 -38.90
CA SER A 554 -14.09 16.94 -38.26
C SER A 554 -13.16 15.87 -37.67
N GLU A 555 -11.90 16.23 -37.50
CA GLU A 555 -10.83 15.44 -36.87
C GLU A 555 -10.47 14.15 -37.64
N THR A 556 -10.85 14.06 -38.91
CA THR A 556 -10.59 12.88 -39.75
C THR A 556 -9.29 12.98 -40.54
N VAL A 557 -8.86 14.19 -40.92
CA VAL A 557 -7.60 14.47 -41.61
C VAL A 557 -6.56 15.00 -40.64
N VAL A 558 -6.94 15.96 -39.79
CA VAL A 558 -6.08 16.56 -38.76
C VAL A 558 -6.87 16.73 -37.47
N LYS A 559 -6.24 16.38 -36.33
CA LYS A 559 -6.78 16.52 -34.97
C LYS A 559 -5.73 17.11 -34.03
N ASP A 560 -6.16 17.56 -32.86
CA ASP A 560 -5.30 18.04 -31.76
C ASP A 560 -4.33 19.17 -32.15
N ALA A 561 -4.73 20.07 -33.04
CA ALA A 561 -3.91 21.23 -33.40
C ALA A 561 -3.74 22.16 -32.18
N ALA A 562 -2.50 22.38 -31.77
CA ALA A 562 -2.16 23.18 -30.60
C ALA A 562 -0.88 23.99 -30.85
N TYR A 563 -0.79 25.16 -30.21
CA TYR A 563 0.39 26.02 -30.25
C TYR A 563 1.10 26.01 -28.90
N SER A 564 2.40 25.76 -28.89
CA SER A 564 3.24 25.83 -27.69
C SER A 564 4.69 26.12 -28.07
N ASN A 565 5.35 27.01 -27.33
CA ASN A 565 6.78 27.32 -27.49
C ASN A 565 7.19 27.65 -28.94
N GLY A 566 6.39 28.46 -29.65
CA GLY A 566 6.68 28.87 -31.03
C GLY A 566 6.35 27.83 -32.11
N ARG A 567 5.82 26.66 -31.74
CA ARG A 567 5.51 25.58 -32.68
C ARG A 567 4.03 25.25 -32.67
N ILE A 568 3.52 24.90 -33.85
CA ILE A 568 2.23 24.22 -33.98
C ILE A 568 2.49 22.71 -33.98
N SER A 569 1.85 21.99 -33.06
CA SER A 569 1.78 20.53 -33.05
C SER A 569 0.39 20.07 -33.44
N PHE A 570 0.27 18.99 -34.22
CA PHE A 570 -1.00 18.37 -34.57
C PHE A 570 -0.82 16.86 -34.82
N SER A 571 -1.91 16.11 -34.85
CA SER A 571 -1.91 14.71 -35.28
C SER A 571 -2.66 14.59 -36.60
N THR A 572 -2.16 13.80 -37.54
CA THR A 572 -3.01 13.36 -38.67
C THR A 572 -4.08 12.41 -38.15
N GLY A 573 -5.27 12.45 -38.75
CA GLY A 573 -6.33 11.48 -38.48
C GLY A 573 -6.15 10.18 -39.25
N ALA A 574 -7.24 9.41 -39.35
CA ALA A 574 -7.27 8.11 -40.02
C ALA A 574 -7.46 8.22 -41.55
N VAL A 575 -7.71 9.41 -42.09
CA VAL A 575 -8.02 9.65 -43.50
C VAL A 575 -7.02 10.61 -44.13
N ARG A 576 -6.70 10.37 -45.41
CA ARG A 576 -5.88 11.27 -46.23
C ARG A 576 -6.70 12.44 -46.73
N GLY A 577 -6.10 13.62 -46.78
CA GLY A 577 -6.84 14.82 -47.10
C GLY A 577 -6.02 16.09 -47.02
N ASN A 578 -6.73 17.20 -47.07
CA ASN A 578 -6.18 18.53 -46.92
C ASN A 578 -6.80 19.19 -45.71
N ALA A 579 -5.98 19.92 -44.94
CA ALA A 579 -6.46 20.77 -43.87
C ALA A 579 -5.71 22.10 -43.90
N VAL A 580 -6.31 23.14 -43.35
CA VAL A 580 -5.63 24.42 -43.09
C VAL A 580 -5.61 24.66 -41.60
N ILE A 581 -4.43 24.92 -41.05
CA ILE A 581 -4.25 25.29 -39.63
C ILE A 581 -3.92 26.77 -39.57
N GLY A 582 -4.67 27.54 -38.79
CA GLY A 582 -4.43 28.95 -38.52
C GLY A 582 -3.70 29.16 -37.19
N LEU A 583 -2.82 30.16 -37.15
CA LEU A 583 -2.22 30.71 -35.93
C LEU A 583 -2.96 31.99 -35.55
N PHE A 584 -3.26 32.13 -34.26
CA PHE A 584 -4.07 33.21 -33.74
C PHE A 584 -3.30 34.05 -32.72
N ASP A 585 -3.47 35.37 -32.78
CA ASP A 585 -2.96 36.30 -31.78
C ASP A 585 -3.80 36.30 -30.48
N ALA A 586 -3.39 37.11 -29.50
CA ALA A 586 -4.09 37.23 -28.22
C ALA A 586 -5.49 37.86 -28.33
N ALA A 587 -5.79 38.56 -29.42
CA ALA A 587 -7.11 39.14 -29.70
C ALA A 587 -8.03 38.15 -30.42
N GLY A 588 -7.53 36.97 -30.80
CA GLY A 588 -8.28 35.96 -31.53
C GLY A 588 -8.31 36.18 -33.05
N ASN A 589 -7.44 37.02 -33.61
CA ASN A 589 -7.32 37.19 -35.05
C ASN A 589 -6.39 36.13 -35.65
N CYS A 590 -6.76 35.58 -36.81
CA CYS A 590 -5.85 34.74 -37.59
C CYS A 590 -4.73 35.62 -38.18
N ILE A 591 -3.48 35.33 -37.82
CA ILE A 591 -2.31 36.11 -38.26
C ILE A 591 -1.46 35.37 -39.31
N TRP A 592 -1.66 34.07 -39.46
CA TRP A 592 -1.11 33.26 -40.54
C TRP A 592 -1.80 31.90 -40.59
N SER A 593 -1.69 31.19 -41.71
CA SER A 593 -2.21 29.84 -41.83
C SER A 593 -1.36 29.00 -42.78
N TRP A 594 -1.39 27.68 -42.58
CA TRP A 594 -0.62 26.69 -43.34
C TRP A 594 -1.54 25.59 -43.85
N HIS A 595 -1.26 25.12 -45.06
CA HIS A 595 -1.88 23.94 -45.66
C HIS A 595 -1.14 22.68 -45.19
N ILE A 596 -1.87 21.76 -44.59
CA ILE A 596 -1.41 20.41 -44.28
C ILE A 596 -1.94 19.45 -45.35
N TRP A 597 -1.02 18.84 -46.09
CA TRP A 597 -1.32 17.84 -47.11
C TRP A 597 -1.03 16.45 -46.55
N SER A 598 -2.06 15.81 -45.98
CA SER A 598 -1.97 14.44 -45.46
C SER A 598 -2.08 13.45 -46.61
N VAL A 599 -0.93 13.03 -47.15
CA VAL A 599 -0.83 12.18 -48.35
C VAL A 599 0.41 11.30 -48.27
N ASP A 600 0.29 10.04 -48.70
CA ASP A 600 1.45 9.15 -48.89
C ASP A 600 2.12 9.46 -50.24
N TYR A 601 2.82 10.60 -50.29
CA TYR A 601 3.43 11.11 -51.51
C TYR A 601 4.74 11.84 -51.18
N ASP A 602 5.84 11.38 -51.78
CA ASP A 602 7.10 12.10 -51.80
C ASP A 602 7.29 12.79 -53.16
N PRO A 603 7.20 14.13 -53.22
CA PRO A 603 7.31 14.86 -54.47
C PRO A 603 8.70 14.78 -55.10
N ALA A 604 9.77 14.56 -54.31
CA ALA A 604 11.13 14.47 -54.85
C ALA A 604 11.35 13.19 -55.64
N THR A 605 10.79 12.07 -55.15
CA THR A 605 10.93 10.75 -55.78
C THR A 605 10.06 10.61 -57.03
N MET A 606 8.87 11.23 -57.03
CA MET A 606 7.89 11.11 -58.14
C MET A 606 7.99 12.24 -59.18
N ALA A 607 8.96 13.14 -59.04
CA ALA A 607 9.08 14.32 -59.86
C ALA A 607 9.26 14.02 -61.37
N GLN A 608 8.77 14.93 -62.21
CA GLN A 608 8.80 14.83 -63.66
C GLN A 608 9.67 15.96 -64.23
N THR A 609 10.79 15.62 -64.86
CA THR A 609 11.63 16.60 -65.58
C THR A 609 11.05 16.89 -66.96
N TYR A 610 10.61 18.12 -67.16
CA TYR A 610 10.01 18.59 -68.41
C TYR A 610 11.09 18.98 -69.43
N SER A 611 10.71 19.13 -70.71
CA SER A 611 11.59 19.52 -71.82
C SER A 611 12.33 20.85 -71.57
N SER A 612 11.74 21.75 -70.79
CA SER A 612 12.35 23.01 -70.33
C SER A 612 13.55 22.81 -69.39
N GLY A 613 13.69 21.62 -68.79
CA GLY A 613 14.62 21.33 -67.70
C GLY A 613 14.01 21.50 -66.29
N ALA A 614 12.83 22.11 -66.18
CA ALA A 614 12.12 22.26 -64.92
C ALA A 614 11.65 20.90 -64.38
N VAL A 615 11.68 20.74 -63.06
CA VAL A 615 11.30 19.49 -62.38
C VAL A 615 9.97 19.71 -61.68
N PHE A 616 8.89 19.21 -62.26
CA PHE A 616 7.53 19.35 -61.74
C PHE A 616 7.16 18.23 -60.77
N MET A 617 6.24 18.51 -59.86
CA MET A 617 5.47 17.47 -59.17
C MET A 617 4.63 16.66 -60.18
N ASP A 618 4.34 15.39 -59.89
CA ASP A 618 3.51 14.53 -60.75
C ASP A 618 2.01 14.92 -60.72
N ARG A 619 1.60 15.70 -59.71
CA ARG A 619 0.22 16.08 -59.44
C ARG A 619 0.13 17.52 -58.93
N ASN A 620 -1.08 18.06 -58.95
CA ASN A 620 -1.37 19.39 -58.41
C ASN A 620 -1.23 19.38 -56.88
N ILE A 621 -0.85 20.51 -56.29
CA ILE A 621 -0.78 20.64 -54.84
C ILE A 621 -2.14 20.34 -54.20
N GLY A 622 -2.15 19.54 -53.14
CA GLY A 622 -3.36 19.07 -52.47
C GLY A 622 -4.11 17.93 -53.16
N ALA A 623 -3.60 17.38 -54.26
CA ALA A 623 -4.21 16.24 -54.92
C ALA A 623 -3.94 14.92 -54.16
N LEU A 624 -4.94 14.07 -54.00
CA LEU A 624 -4.77 12.79 -53.29
C LEU A 624 -4.43 11.62 -54.22
N THR A 625 -4.54 11.82 -55.53
CA THR A 625 -4.31 10.78 -56.55
C THR A 625 -3.85 11.40 -57.87
N THR A 626 -3.14 10.62 -58.69
CA THR A 626 -2.82 10.95 -60.09
C THR A 626 -3.89 10.44 -61.07
N ASP A 627 -4.85 9.64 -60.59
CA ASP A 627 -6.00 9.23 -61.39
C ASP A 627 -6.93 10.43 -61.62
N CYS A 628 -6.77 11.06 -62.79
CA CYS A 628 -7.50 12.25 -63.15
C CYS A 628 -8.99 12.02 -63.44
N THR A 629 -9.48 10.77 -63.40
CA THR A 629 -10.92 10.48 -63.41
C THR A 629 -11.58 10.81 -62.08
N GLN A 630 -10.80 10.85 -60.99
CA GLN A 630 -11.27 11.14 -59.65
C GLN A 630 -11.21 12.65 -59.35
N PRO A 631 -12.23 13.23 -58.68
CA PRO A 631 -12.21 14.63 -58.27
C PRO A 631 -10.99 15.06 -57.47
N SER A 632 -10.50 14.19 -56.60
CA SER A 632 -9.35 14.45 -55.72
C SER A 632 -8.01 14.59 -56.44
N SER A 633 -7.96 14.39 -57.77
CA SER A 633 -6.78 14.67 -58.60
C SER A 633 -6.57 16.15 -58.92
N ARG A 634 -7.63 16.98 -58.78
CA ARG A 634 -7.63 18.38 -59.22
C ARG A 634 -6.73 19.27 -58.36
N GLY A 635 -6.41 18.84 -57.13
CA GLY A 635 -5.66 19.61 -56.16
C GLY A 635 -6.52 20.66 -55.46
N LEU A 636 -5.88 21.70 -54.91
CA LEU A 636 -6.56 22.86 -54.35
C LEU A 636 -6.43 24.07 -55.28
N TYR A 637 -7.29 25.05 -55.08
CA TYR A 637 -7.41 26.24 -55.92
C TYR A 637 -6.92 27.45 -55.14
N TYR A 638 -6.13 28.32 -55.77
CA TYR A 638 -5.52 29.48 -55.13
C TYR A 638 -5.81 30.72 -55.94
N GLN A 639 -6.17 31.84 -55.31
CA GLN A 639 -6.17 33.14 -55.99
C GLN A 639 -4.72 33.58 -56.20
N TRP A 640 -4.44 34.28 -57.30
CA TRP A 640 -3.06 34.59 -57.68
C TRP A 640 -2.38 35.45 -56.60
N GLY A 641 -1.23 35.01 -56.09
CA GLY A 641 -0.50 35.71 -55.03
C GLY A 641 -0.93 35.36 -53.59
N ARG A 642 -2.03 34.62 -53.37
CA ARG A 642 -2.41 34.12 -52.03
C ARG A 642 -1.77 32.77 -51.74
N LYS A 643 -1.52 32.51 -50.46
CA LYS A 643 -1.08 31.19 -49.95
C LYS A 643 -2.26 30.27 -49.60
N ASP A 644 -3.44 30.84 -49.39
CA ASP A 644 -4.58 30.13 -48.80
C ASP A 644 -5.37 29.33 -49.86
N PRO A 645 -5.59 28.03 -49.64
CA PRO A 645 -6.29 27.17 -50.59
C PRO A 645 -7.82 27.17 -50.45
N PHE A 646 -8.48 26.95 -51.57
CA PHE A 646 -9.91 26.67 -51.69
C PHE A 646 -10.17 25.24 -52.23
N PRO A 647 -11.26 24.57 -51.80
CA PRO A 647 -11.63 23.27 -52.33
C PRO A 647 -11.93 23.27 -53.84
N HIS A 648 -11.53 22.19 -54.52
CA HIS A 648 -11.78 21.95 -55.95
C HIS A 648 -13.25 21.62 -56.24
N PRO A 649 -13.70 21.53 -57.52
CA PRO A 649 -15.06 21.11 -57.81
C PRO A 649 -15.29 19.63 -57.45
N ALA A 650 -16.44 19.32 -56.86
CA ALA A 650 -16.78 17.96 -56.42
C ALA A 650 -16.93 16.98 -57.59
N THR A 651 -17.35 17.46 -58.76
CA THR A 651 -17.55 16.65 -59.98
C THR A 651 -17.04 17.41 -61.20
N CYS A 652 -17.12 16.81 -62.40
CA CYS A 652 -16.79 17.51 -63.66
C CYS A 652 -18.01 18.14 -64.33
N GLN A 653 -19.21 17.94 -63.78
CA GLN A 653 -20.48 18.33 -64.41
C GLN A 653 -21.16 19.47 -63.67
N ASP A 654 -20.96 19.55 -62.35
CA ASP A 654 -21.54 20.59 -61.52
C ASP A 654 -20.54 21.74 -61.35
N ILE A 655 -20.90 22.90 -61.90
CA ILE A 655 -20.07 24.10 -61.79
C ILE A 655 -20.25 24.81 -60.46
N ASN A 656 -21.27 24.52 -59.66
CA ASN A 656 -21.56 25.24 -58.41
C ASN A 656 -21.11 24.45 -57.18
N LYS A 657 -20.86 23.14 -57.31
CA LYS A 657 -20.53 22.26 -56.18
C LYS A 657 -19.02 22.15 -55.93
N ARG A 658 -18.57 22.67 -54.79
CA ARG A 658 -17.23 22.43 -54.21
C ARG A 658 -17.14 21.05 -53.56
N ALA A 659 -15.93 20.51 -53.46
CA ALA A 659 -15.64 19.32 -52.66
C ALA A 659 -16.03 19.55 -51.19
N ASP A 660 -16.45 18.48 -50.52
CA ASP A 660 -16.89 18.53 -49.13
C ASP A 660 -15.74 18.94 -48.22
N ALA A 661 -16.02 19.88 -47.32
CA ALA A 661 -15.11 20.35 -46.30
C ALA A 661 -15.87 20.72 -45.03
N VAL A 662 -15.26 20.47 -43.88
CA VAL A 662 -15.74 20.91 -42.57
C VAL A 662 -14.94 22.16 -42.19
N TYR A 663 -15.64 23.20 -41.77
CA TYR A 663 -15.05 24.48 -41.37
C TYR A 663 -15.20 24.68 -39.87
N ALA A 664 -14.22 25.37 -39.27
CA ALA A 664 -14.35 25.89 -37.93
C ALA A 664 -15.33 27.06 -37.89
N GLU A 665 -15.97 27.24 -36.74
CA GLU A 665 -16.86 28.38 -36.47
C GLU A 665 -16.15 29.71 -36.77
N GLY A 666 -16.80 30.56 -37.58
CA GLY A 666 -16.27 31.86 -38.01
C GLY A 666 -15.28 31.80 -39.19
N PHE A 667 -14.96 30.61 -39.67
CA PHE A 667 -14.13 30.38 -40.85
C PHE A 667 -14.88 29.60 -41.93
N GLU A 668 -16.21 29.54 -41.87
CA GLU A 668 -17.02 28.96 -42.94
C GLU A 668 -16.66 29.59 -44.28
N TYR A 669 -16.73 28.78 -45.34
CA TYR A 669 -16.52 29.30 -46.69
C TYR A 669 -17.46 30.49 -46.94
N ALA A 670 -16.86 31.62 -47.32
CA ALA A 670 -17.58 32.83 -47.67
C ALA A 670 -17.01 33.41 -48.98
N VAL A 671 -17.82 34.25 -49.62
CA VAL A 671 -17.35 35.12 -50.70
C VAL A 671 -17.51 36.56 -50.23
N SER A 672 -16.42 37.32 -50.24
CA SER A 672 -16.48 38.76 -50.04
C SER A 672 -16.72 39.45 -51.37
N TYR A 673 -17.72 40.33 -51.39
CA TYR A 673 -18.06 41.21 -52.50
C TYR A 673 -17.92 42.66 -52.03
N PRO A 674 -16.71 43.26 -52.09
CA PRO A 674 -16.47 44.60 -51.58
C PRO A 674 -17.41 45.66 -52.18
N ARG A 675 -17.83 45.49 -53.44
CA ARG A 675 -18.85 46.34 -54.07
C ARG A 675 -20.19 46.34 -53.33
N ASN A 676 -20.64 45.15 -52.90
CA ASN A 676 -22.01 44.93 -52.42
C ASN A 676 -22.13 44.98 -50.89
N ALA A 677 -21.00 45.10 -50.18
CA ALA A 677 -20.98 45.04 -48.73
C ALA A 677 -21.66 46.24 -48.06
N GLY A 678 -21.80 47.39 -48.76
CA GLY A 678 -22.51 48.59 -48.29
C GLY A 678 -21.87 49.32 -47.08
N THR A 679 -21.04 48.63 -46.31
CA THR A 679 -20.33 49.10 -45.12
C THR A 679 -18.82 48.84 -45.16
N GLU A 680 -18.32 48.10 -46.15
CA GLU A 680 -16.90 47.77 -46.27
C GLU A 680 -16.27 48.59 -47.39
N SER A 681 -15.13 49.22 -47.08
CA SER A 681 -14.34 49.92 -48.08
C SER A 681 -13.38 48.95 -48.77
N PRO A 682 -13.31 48.91 -50.12
CA PRO A 682 -12.30 48.14 -50.86
C PRO A 682 -10.87 48.34 -50.37
N TYR A 683 -10.55 49.53 -49.85
CA TYR A 683 -9.23 49.85 -49.29
C TYR A 683 -8.89 49.04 -48.03
N ASP A 684 -9.89 48.67 -47.23
CA ASP A 684 -9.70 48.00 -45.94
C ASP A 684 -9.67 46.47 -46.09
N ASN A 685 -10.51 45.92 -46.98
CA ASN A 685 -10.70 44.48 -47.12
C ASN A 685 -9.92 43.86 -48.29
N MET A 686 -9.62 44.57 -49.38
CA MET A 686 -8.83 44.06 -50.50
C MET A 686 -7.32 44.23 -50.25
N THR A 687 -6.83 43.69 -49.14
CA THR A 687 -5.43 43.78 -48.68
C THR A 687 -4.83 42.40 -48.42
N VAL A 688 -3.50 42.31 -48.40
CA VAL A 688 -2.79 41.06 -48.06
C VAL A 688 -3.11 40.69 -46.60
N GLU A 689 -3.08 41.66 -45.70
CA GLU A 689 -3.38 41.53 -44.28
C GLU A 689 -4.79 40.98 -44.04
N TRP A 690 -5.80 41.52 -44.73
CA TRP A 690 -7.17 41.01 -44.63
C TRP A 690 -7.27 39.58 -45.14
N SER A 691 -6.60 39.26 -46.26
CA SER A 691 -6.61 37.91 -46.82
C SER A 691 -6.00 36.85 -45.91
N ILE A 692 -5.02 37.24 -45.09
CA ILE A 692 -4.38 36.41 -44.07
C ILE A 692 -5.33 36.17 -42.88
N ALA A 693 -6.07 37.21 -42.49
CA ALA A 693 -7.08 37.11 -41.44
C ALA A 693 -8.31 36.30 -41.86
N HIS A 694 -8.61 36.25 -43.17
CA HIS A 694 -9.76 35.56 -43.75
C HIS A 694 -9.35 34.51 -44.79
N PRO A 695 -8.61 33.46 -44.39
CA PRO A 695 -8.02 32.49 -45.31
C PRO A 695 -9.07 31.61 -46.02
N THR A 696 -10.30 31.53 -45.50
CA THR A 696 -11.40 30.76 -46.09
C THR A 696 -12.38 31.61 -46.89
N THR A 697 -12.19 32.93 -46.92
CA THR A 697 -13.03 33.85 -47.68
C THR A 697 -12.43 34.11 -49.05
N PHE A 698 -13.18 33.76 -50.09
CA PHE A 698 -12.83 34.08 -51.46
C PHE A 698 -13.14 35.55 -51.73
N MET A 699 -12.19 36.30 -52.28
CA MET A 699 -12.35 37.73 -52.54
C MET A 699 -12.72 37.98 -54.01
N SER A 700 -13.88 38.58 -54.28
CA SER A 700 -14.25 38.99 -55.64
C SER A 700 -13.62 40.32 -56.03
N ASP A 701 -13.73 40.66 -57.31
CA ASP A 701 -13.53 42.01 -57.82
C ASP A 701 -14.50 43.03 -57.22
N ALA A 702 -14.16 44.31 -57.40
CA ALA A 702 -14.96 45.44 -57.00
C ALA A 702 -15.02 46.46 -58.14
N MET A 703 -15.94 46.27 -59.08
CA MET A 703 -16.16 47.21 -60.18
C MET A 703 -17.09 48.33 -59.72
N TYR A 704 -16.91 49.55 -60.21
CA TYR A 704 -17.71 50.74 -59.93
C TYR A 704 -17.93 51.54 -61.22
N GLU A 705 -19.02 52.31 -61.26
CA GLU A 705 -19.29 53.27 -62.33
C GLU A 705 -18.40 54.52 -62.18
N ASP A 706 -18.10 55.23 -63.28
CA ASP A 706 -17.18 56.38 -63.30
C ASP A 706 -17.59 57.54 -62.37
N TRP A 707 -18.85 57.58 -61.91
CA TRP A 707 -19.38 58.59 -60.99
C TRP A 707 -19.47 58.12 -59.53
N GLU A 708 -19.13 56.87 -59.23
CA GLU A 708 -19.09 56.35 -57.86
C GLU A 708 -17.78 56.78 -57.14
N GLU A 709 -17.80 56.76 -55.80
CA GLU A 709 -16.69 57.25 -54.97
C GLU A 709 -15.40 56.44 -55.15
N TRP A 710 -15.53 55.15 -55.43
CA TRP A 710 -14.44 54.19 -55.40
C TRP A 710 -14.02 53.76 -56.81
N THR A 711 -12.72 53.52 -56.98
CA THR A 711 -12.15 53.06 -58.26
C THR A 711 -12.39 51.57 -58.45
N SER A 712 -12.76 51.18 -59.67
CA SER A 712 -12.88 49.76 -60.06
C SER A 712 -11.58 48.98 -59.86
N VAL A 713 -11.69 47.79 -59.25
CA VAL A 713 -10.57 46.86 -58.99
C VAL A 713 -10.94 45.48 -59.54
N ALA A 714 -10.33 45.06 -60.67
CA ALA A 714 -10.45 43.71 -61.25
C ALA A 714 -9.40 42.72 -60.69
N ASP A 715 -9.09 42.82 -59.40
CA ASP A 715 -8.14 42.00 -58.63
C ASP A 715 -8.80 41.69 -57.28
N TRP A 716 -8.23 40.76 -56.51
CA TRP A 716 -8.61 40.61 -55.10
C TRP A 716 -7.84 41.59 -54.20
N LEU A 717 -6.75 42.16 -54.71
CA LEU A 717 -5.86 43.07 -54.00
C LEU A 717 -5.94 44.48 -54.63
N TYR A 718 -6.32 45.48 -53.82
CA TYR A 718 -6.47 46.87 -54.27
C TYR A 718 -5.15 47.43 -54.80
N ASN A 719 -4.08 47.33 -54.01
CA ASN A 719 -2.74 47.76 -54.41
C ASN A 719 -1.98 46.59 -55.05
N HIS A 720 -2.02 46.50 -56.38
CA HIS A 720 -1.42 45.39 -57.11
C HIS A 720 0.05 45.13 -56.73
N HIS A 721 0.34 43.87 -56.39
CA HIS A 721 1.67 43.47 -55.96
C HIS A 721 2.22 42.32 -56.83
N PRO A 722 3.07 42.60 -57.84
CA PRO A 722 3.52 41.59 -58.80
C PRO A 722 4.49 40.56 -58.23
N ASN A 723 5.02 40.76 -57.01
CA ASN A 723 6.05 39.91 -56.43
C ASN A 723 5.50 38.85 -55.46
N LEU A 724 4.19 38.74 -55.24
CA LEU A 724 3.62 37.90 -54.18
C LEU A 724 4.04 36.43 -54.26
N TRP A 725 4.11 35.84 -55.46
CA TRP A 725 4.69 34.50 -55.69
C TRP A 725 6.14 34.53 -56.18
N GLY A 726 6.90 35.54 -55.76
CA GLY A 726 8.35 35.65 -55.89
C GLY A 726 8.88 35.98 -57.28
N ASN A 727 8.02 36.38 -58.22
CA ASN A 727 8.45 37.00 -59.48
C ASN A 727 9.17 38.33 -59.17
N VAL A 728 10.27 38.64 -59.85
CA VAL A 728 11.09 39.83 -59.54
C VAL A 728 10.74 41.09 -60.34
N THR A 729 9.57 41.13 -60.99
CA THR A 729 9.11 42.28 -61.77
C THR A 729 8.88 43.52 -60.89
N THR A 730 9.41 44.68 -61.29
CA THR A 730 9.27 45.95 -60.56
C THR A 730 8.50 47.03 -61.31
N SER A 731 8.22 46.83 -62.61
CA SER A 731 7.42 47.76 -63.41
C SER A 731 6.83 47.10 -64.66
N ASN A 732 5.80 47.72 -65.23
CA ASN A 732 5.07 47.23 -66.41
C ASN A 732 5.92 47.16 -67.69
N ASN A 733 7.03 47.92 -67.74
CA ASN A 733 7.93 47.97 -68.89
C ASN A 733 9.10 46.98 -68.79
N ASN A 734 9.24 46.27 -67.66
CA ASN A 734 10.33 45.32 -67.42
C ASN A 734 9.83 44.07 -66.67
N ILE A 735 9.02 43.27 -67.37
CA ILE A 735 8.44 42.04 -66.84
C ILE A 735 9.51 40.93 -66.82
N SER A 736 9.83 40.44 -65.63
CA SER A 736 10.83 39.41 -65.41
C SER A 736 10.27 38.00 -65.63
N LYS A 737 11.12 37.15 -66.20
CA LYS A 737 10.93 35.69 -66.30
C LYS A 737 11.66 34.95 -65.18
N VAL A 738 12.18 35.66 -64.19
CA VAL A 738 12.89 35.06 -63.05
C VAL A 738 12.01 35.12 -61.82
N SER A 739 11.96 34.00 -61.09
CA SER A 739 11.15 33.84 -59.90
C SER A 739 11.88 33.06 -58.82
N LEU A 740 11.67 33.48 -57.57
CA LEU A 740 12.09 32.81 -56.36
C LEU A 740 10.85 32.28 -55.60
N LYS A 741 11.06 31.45 -54.58
CA LYS A 741 10.00 31.16 -53.62
C LYS A 741 9.88 32.33 -52.64
N SER A 742 8.69 32.93 -52.56
CA SER A 742 8.39 33.98 -51.58
C SER A 742 7.70 33.40 -50.33
N ILE A 743 7.41 34.26 -49.37
CA ILE A 743 6.63 33.90 -48.17
C ILE A 743 5.15 33.68 -48.45
N TYR A 744 4.61 34.05 -49.62
CA TYR A 744 3.21 33.78 -50.00
C TYR A 744 3.07 32.64 -51.03
N ASP A 745 4.19 32.06 -51.46
CA ASP A 745 4.19 30.89 -52.34
C ASP A 745 3.53 29.69 -51.62
N PRO A 746 2.48 29.06 -52.18
CA PRO A 746 1.72 28.00 -51.53
C PRO A 746 2.42 26.64 -51.57
N CYS A 747 3.50 26.47 -52.34
CA CYS A 747 4.11 25.16 -52.55
C CYS A 747 4.81 24.63 -51.28
N PRO A 748 4.99 23.30 -51.17
CA PRO A 748 5.73 22.70 -50.06
C PRO A 748 7.21 23.12 -50.01
N VAL A 749 7.89 22.74 -48.92
CA VAL A 749 9.33 22.95 -48.73
C VAL A 749 10.13 22.36 -49.89
N GLY A 750 10.98 23.17 -50.55
CA GLY A 750 11.80 22.76 -51.69
C GLY A 750 11.10 22.88 -53.05
N TRP A 751 9.88 23.43 -53.08
CA TRP A 751 9.06 23.59 -54.28
C TRP A 751 8.48 25.00 -54.38
N LYS A 752 8.31 25.53 -55.59
CA LYS A 752 7.74 26.85 -55.86
C LYS A 752 6.75 26.85 -57.01
N VAL A 753 5.97 27.92 -57.12
CA VAL A 753 5.05 28.14 -58.25
C VAL A 753 5.87 28.30 -59.54
N PRO A 754 5.53 27.57 -60.63
CA PRO A 754 6.25 27.64 -61.90
C PRO A 754 6.12 29.00 -62.57
N SER A 755 7.14 29.38 -63.31
CA SER A 755 7.06 30.44 -64.32
C SER A 755 6.46 29.87 -65.62
N PRO A 756 5.91 30.70 -66.53
CA PRO A 756 5.34 30.21 -67.79
C PRO A 756 6.32 29.41 -68.66
N GLU A 757 7.59 29.83 -68.74
CA GLU A 757 8.61 29.13 -69.53
C GLU A 757 8.98 27.74 -69.01
N ASP A 758 8.65 27.40 -67.75
CA ASP A 758 8.85 26.05 -67.23
C ASP A 758 7.98 25.03 -67.98
N PHE A 759 6.90 25.50 -68.61
CA PHE A 759 6.03 24.69 -69.47
C PHE A 759 6.50 24.63 -70.94
N ALA A 760 7.66 25.18 -71.28
CA ALA A 760 8.17 25.13 -72.64
C ALA A 760 8.38 23.70 -73.14
N GLY A 761 7.95 23.43 -74.38
CA GLY A 761 8.11 22.14 -75.04
C GLY A 761 7.07 21.08 -74.67
N ILE A 762 5.97 21.45 -74.00
CA ILE A 762 4.83 20.55 -73.80
C ILE A 762 3.90 20.58 -75.01
N GLU A 763 3.28 19.43 -75.28
CA GLU A 763 2.36 19.25 -76.41
C GLU A 763 1.16 18.41 -75.99
N ARG A 764 -0.03 18.70 -76.54
CA ARG A 764 -1.22 17.90 -76.24
C ARG A 764 -1.18 16.59 -77.03
N VAL A 765 -1.49 15.48 -76.37
CA VAL A 765 -1.54 14.14 -76.95
C VAL A 765 -2.96 13.69 -77.19
N SER A 766 -3.76 13.70 -76.13
CA SER A 766 -5.12 13.16 -76.13
C SER A 766 -5.95 13.84 -75.05
N GLN A 767 -7.22 13.47 -74.98
CA GLN A 767 -8.12 13.91 -73.92
C GLN A 767 -9.04 12.78 -73.53
N SER A 768 -9.49 12.80 -72.28
CA SER A 768 -10.59 12.00 -71.79
C SER A 768 -11.61 12.96 -71.19
N SER A 769 -12.57 13.41 -71.99
CA SER A 769 -13.60 14.34 -71.50
C SER A 769 -14.64 13.58 -70.65
N PRO A 770 -15.08 14.13 -69.51
CA PRO A 770 -14.80 15.48 -69.00
C PRO A 770 -13.67 15.52 -67.94
N TYR A 771 -12.71 14.60 -67.95
CA TYR A 771 -11.81 14.34 -66.82
C TYR A 771 -10.43 14.98 -66.94
N TYR A 772 -9.75 14.84 -68.08
CA TYR A 772 -8.37 15.32 -68.23
C TYR A 772 -7.91 15.52 -69.68
N VAL A 773 -6.82 16.26 -69.82
CA VAL A 773 -6.00 16.36 -71.03
C VAL A 773 -4.66 15.67 -70.78
N THR A 774 -4.24 14.81 -71.71
CA THR A 774 -2.92 14.16 -71.69
C THR A 774 -1.94 15.01 -72.46
N ILE A 775 -0.78 15.32 -71.86
CA ILE A 775 0.30 16.08 -72.50
C ILE A 775 1.59 15.28 -72.57
N HIS A 776 2.39 15.51 -73.61
CA HIS A 776 3.82 15.19 -73.61
C HIS A 776 4.54 16.26 -72.81
N TYR A 777 5.34 15.83 -71.84
CA TYR A 777 6.15 16.76 -71.05
C TYR A 777 7.65 16.64 -71.32
N ASN A 778 8.13 15.50 -71.83
CA ASN A 778 9.53 15.27 -72.20
C ASN A 778 9.64 14.07 -73.17
N GLY A 779 9.93 14.35 -74.44
CA GLY A 779 9.89 13.34 -75.50
C GLY A 779 8.54 12.60 -75.52
N ASN A 780 8.56 11.28 -75.49
CA ASN A 780 7.34 10.46 -75.48
C ASN A 780 6.70 10.29 -74.10
N ARG A 781 7.27 10.86 -73.03
CA ARG A 781 6.69 10.75 -71.68
C ARG A 781 5.45 11.62 -71.55
N THR A 782 4.41 11.08 -70.92
CA THR A 782 3.12 11.76 -70.78
C THR A 782 2.70 11.96 -69.33
N THR A 783 1.87 12.98 -69.11
CA THR A 783 1.20 13.24 -67.82
C THR A 783 -0.21 13.76 -68.08
N ASN A 784 -1.10 13.56 -67.11
CA ASN A 784 -2.50 13.99 -67.21
C ASN A 784 -2.70 15.29 -66.43
N ILE A 785 -3.45 16.21 -67.04
CA ILE A 785 -3.89 17.47 -66.43
C ILE A 785 -5.39 17.39 -66.17
N PRO A 786 -5.84 17.40 -64.91
CA PRO A 786 -7.26 17.39 -64.57
C PRO A 786 -8.01 18.60 -65.15
N THR A 787 -9.23 18.38 -65.67
CA THR A 787 -10.08 19.45 -66.22
C THR A 787 -11.07 19.94 -65.18
N GLY A 788 -10.61 20.78 -64.25
CA GLY A 788 -11.44 21.37 -63.20
C GLY A 788 -11.83 22.84 -63.43
N GLY A 789 -11.48 23.43 -64.57
CA GLY A 789 -11.81 24.82 -64.89
C GLY A 789 -11.17 25.85 -63.97
N THR A 790 -11.82 27.00 -63.84
CA THR A 790 -11.41 28.14 -63.01
C THR A 790 -12.50 28.47 -62.01
N PHE A 791 -12.14 28.62 -60.74
CA PHE A 791 -13.09 29.09 -59.74
C PHE A 791 -13.14 30.62 -59.75
N VAL A 792 -14.34 31.17 -59.97
CA VAL A 792 -14.57 32.61 -60.03
C VAL A 792 -15.96 32.91 -59.48
N GLU A 793 -16.07 33.95 -58.67
CA GLU A 793 -17.28 34.33 -57.93
C GLU A 793 -17.80 33.15 -57.06
N THR A 794 -18.79 32.40 -57.55
CA THR A 794 -19.43 31.29 -56.84
C THR A 794 -19.37 29.96 -57.62
N ARG A 795 -18.66 29.89 -58.75
CA ARG A 795 -18.70 28.74 -59.67
C ARG A 795 -17.37 28.41 -60.34
N PHE A 796 -17.25 27.16 -60.79
CA PHE A 796 -16.14 26.61 -61.57
C PHE A 796 -16.43 26.73 -63.07
N MET A 797 -16.02 27.86 -63.66
CA MET A 797 -16.15 28.12 -65.09
C MET A 797 -15.35 27.10 -65.91
N ASN A 798 -16.00 26.54 -66.94
CA ASN A 798 -15.44 25.50 -67.83
C ASN A 798 -14.99 24.22 -67.10
N ASN A 799 -15.62 23.88 -65.96
CA ASN A 799 -15.43 22.59 -65.31
C ASN A 799 -15.71 21.44 -66.29
N GLY A 800 -14.83 20.44 -66.31
CA GLY A 800 -14.88 19.33 -67.27
C GLY A 800 -14.47 19.67 -68.71
N GLN A 801 -14.22 20.94 -69.03
CA GLN A 801 -13.90 21.40 -70.38
C GLN A 801 -12.45 21.91 -70.49
N LEU A 802 -11.93 22.54 -69.45
CA LEU A 802 -10.56 23.07 -69.43
C LEU A 802 -9.80 22.57 -68.20
N GLY A 803 -8.55 22.15 -68.41
CA GLY A 803 -7.54 22.11 -67.35
C GLY A 803 -6.84 23.46 -67.27
N ARG A 804 -6.47 23.91 -66.08
CA ARG A 804 -5.69 25.13 -65.87
C ARG A 804 -4.60 24.92 -64.85
N LEU A 805 -3.46 25.58 -65.00
CA LEU A 805 -2.39 25.63 -64.01
C LEU A 805 -1.87 27.05 -63.88
N TYR A 806 -1.86 27.58 -62.65
CA TYR A 806 -1.31 28.90 -62.41
C TYR A 806 0.21 28.94 -62.53
N THR A 807 0.69 30.13 -62.88
CA THR A 807 2.11 30.47 -62.90
C THR A 807 2.36 31.67 -62.00
N ASN A 808 3.61 31.90 -61.62
CA ASN A 808 4.02 33.08 -60.86
C ASN A 808 4.06 34.36 -61.70
N ALA A 809 3.74 34.30 -63.00
CA ALA A 809 3.81 35.48 -63.84
C ALA A 809 2.64 36.43 -63.54
N PRO A 810 2.92 37.67 -63.08
CA PRO A 810 1.91 38.62 -62.67
C PRO A 810 1.09 39.18 -63.85
N TYR A 811 1.57 39.02 -65.08
CA TYR A 811 0.96 39.56 -66.30
C TYR A 811 0.79 38.48 -67.37
N ASN A 812 0.03 38.77 -68.43
CA ASN A 812 -0.16 37.85 -69.55
C ASN A 812 1.14 37.63 -70.33
N MET A 813 1.57 36.37 -70.42
CA MET A 813 2.64 35.92 -71.32
C MET A 813 2.04 35.17 -72.48
N HIS A 814 2.34 35.55 -73.72
CA HIS A 814 1.84 34.85 -74.91
C HIS A 814 2.51 33.49 -75.10
N TRP A 815 1.70 32.45 -75.28
CA TRP A 815 2.17 31.10 -75.65
C TRP A 815 2.97 31.11 -76.97
N GLY A 816 4.01 30.29 -77.04
CA GLY A 816 4.87 30.13 -78.22
C GLY A 816 5.93 31.22 -78.40
N THR A 817 5.58 32.51 -78.24
CA THR A 817 6.54 33.62 -78.32
C THR A 817 7.19 33.96 -76.99
N TRP A 818 6.55 33.58 -75.88
CA TRP A 818 6.96 33.94 -74.50
C TRP A 818 7.15 35.45 -74.30
N ALA A 819 6.45 36.25 -75.11
CA ALA A 819 6.43 37.70 -74.99
C ALA A 819 5.46 38.08 -73.86
N CYS A 820 5.96 38.84 -72.89
CA CYS A 820 5.14 39.37 -71.81
C CYS A 820 4.45 40.64 -72.30
N ARG A 821 3.15 40.78 -72.03
CA ARG A 821 2.43 42.03 -72.17
C ARG A 821 1.84 42.42 -70.83
N TYR A 822 2.06 43.67 -70.46
CA TYR A 822 1.21 44.29 -69.45
C TYR A 822 -0.15 44.57 -70.10
N GLY A 823 -1.13 43.76 -69.73
CA GLY A 823 -2.53 43.91 -70.12
C GLY A 823 -3.37 43.87 -68.86
N ASP A 824 -3.62 45.04 -68.27
CA ASP A 824 -4.37 45.19 -67.03
C ASP A 824 -3.82 44.31 -65.88
N ILE A 825 -4.68 43.88 -64.97
CA ILE A 825 -4.37 43.10 -63.75
C ILE A 825 -4.62 41.60 -63.92
N SER A 826 -4.58 41.16 -65.18
CA SER A 826 -4.63 39.75 -65.55
C SER A 826 -3.28 39.06 -65.32
N CYS A 827 -3.32 37.83 -64.81
CA CYS A 827 -2.14 36.98 -64.63
C CYS A 827 -2.10 35.81 -65.63
N THR A 828 -0.94 35.16 -65.75
CA THR A 828 -0.80 34.01 -66.66
C THR A 828 -1.21 32.70 -65.99
N SER A 829 -2.11 31.97 -66.63
CA SER A 829 -2.30 30.52 -66.41
C SER A 829 -2.10 29.75 -67.71
N ILE A 830 -1.55 28.55 -67.60
CA ILE A 830 -1.49 27.60 -68.71
C ILE A 830 -2.84 26.88 -68.75
N PHE A 831 -3.48 26.85 -69.91
CA PHE A 831 -4.73 26.13 -70.08
C PHE A 831 -4.63 25.01 -71.09
N PHE A 832 -5.45 23.99 -70.86
CA PHE A 832 -5.46 22.72 -71.55
C PHE A 832 -6.89 22.45 -72.00
N SER A 833 -7.18 22.66 -73.29
CA SER A 833 -8.54 22.52 -73.81
C SER A 833 -8.91 21.06 -74.12
N THR A 834 -10.13 20.64 -73.75
CA THR A 834 -10.75 19.40 -74.24
C THR A 834 -11.56 19.60 -75.54
N GLY A 835 -11.53 20.79 -76.13
CA GLY A 835 -12.15 21.05 -77.42
C GLY A 835 -11.40 20.39 -78.58
N SER A 836 -12.15 19.99 -79.61
CA SER A 836 -11.58 19.38 -80.83
C SER A 836 -10.96 20.43 -81.76
N VAL A 837 -11.52 21.66 -81.84
CA VAL A 837 -11.00 22.74 -82.70
C VAL A 837 -11.29 24.15 -82.15
N PRO A 838 -10.27 25.03 -82.02
CA PRO A 838 -8.88 24.63 -81.98
C PRO A 838 -8.62 23.79 -80.72
N SER A 839 -7.97 22.65 -80.88
CA SER A 839 -7.33 21.92 -79.79
C SER A 839 -5.99 22.60 -79.55
N PHE A 840 -5.81 23.21 -78.37
CA PHE A 840 -4.55 23.90 -78.09
C PHE A 840 -4.24 23.93 -76.60
N ILE A 841 -2.93 23.88 -76.33
CA ILE A 841 -2.33 24.33 -75.08
C ILE A 841 -1.94 25.79 -75.32
N GLY A 842 -2.25 26.64 -74.36
CA GLY A 842 -1.97 28.05 -74.46
C GLY A 842 -1.80 28.70 -73.10
N THR A 843 -1.59 30.00 -73.14
CA THR A 843 -1.72 30.89 -72.00
C THR A 843 -3.01 31.68 -72.11
N THR A 844 -3.63 31.95 -70.98
CA THR A 844 -4.78 32.86 -70.89
C THR A 844 -4.43 33.95 -69.90
N ASP A 845 -4.84 35.18 -70.22
CA ASP A 845 -5.09 36.21 -69.22
C ASP A 845 -6.33 35.80 -68.44
N TYR A 846 -6.19 35.72 -67.13
CA TYR A 846 -7.34 35.69 -66.25
C TYR A 846 -7.07 36.63 -65.08
N TYR A 847 -8.13 37.26 -64.59
CA TYR A 847 -8.00 38.16 -63.46
C TYR A 847 -7.49 37.44 -62.22
N ARG A 848 -6.65 38.12 -61.46
CA ARG A 848 -5.96 37.56 -60.28
C ARG A 848 -6.91 37.16 -59.14
N TYR A 849 -8.12 37.73 -59.10
CA TYR A 849 -9.17 37.32 -58.16
C TYR A 849 -9.75 35.93 -58.48
N ALA A 850 -9.55 35.38 -59.66
CA ALA A 850 -9.95 34.00 -59.91
C ALA A 850 -8.98 33.01 -59.25
N ALA A 851 -9.47 31.83 -58.90
CA ALA A 851 -8.64 30.75 -58.36
C ALA A 851 -8.44 29.60 -59.38
N ASN A 852 -7.21 29.13 -59.49
CA ASN A 852 -6.82 28.01 -60.33
C ASN A 852 -5.85 27.10 -59.56
N PRO A 853 -5.72 25.82 -59.95
CA PRO A 853 -4.80 24.92 -59.28
C PRO A 853 -3.35 25.16 -59.71
N ILE A 854 -2.41 24.67 -58.90
CA ILE A 854 -0.97 24.84 -59.09
C ILE A 854 -0.30 23.46 -59.15
N ARG A 855 0.64 23.29 -60.08
CA ARG A 855 1.57 22.16 -60.11
C ARG A 855 2.98 22.70 -59.92
N CYS A 856 3.51 22.50 -58.72
CA CYS A 856 4.76 23.11 -58.29
C CYS A 856 5.97 22.53 -59.04
N ILE A 857 7.02 23.34 -59.16
CA ILE A 857 8.34 22.93 -59.62
C ILE A 857 9.34 22.95 -58.46
N ARG A 858 10.43 22.20 -58.58
CA ARG A 858 11.53 22.24 -57.62
C ARG A 858 12.17 23.63 -57.60
N GLU A 859 12.47 24.13 -56.40
CA GLU A 859 13.11 25.44 -56.18
C GLU A 859 14.45 25.62 -56.90
#